data_AF-A0A1I7J873-F1
#
_entry.id   AF-A0A1I7J873-F1
#
_cell.length_a   1.000
_cell.length_b   1.000
_cell.length_c   1.000
_cell.angle_alpha   90.00
_cell.angle_beta   90.00
_cell.angle_gamma   90.00
#
_symmetry.space_group_name_H-M   'P 1'
#
loop_
_entity.id
_entity.type
_entity.pdbx_description
1 polymer ?
#
loop_
_entity_poly.entity_id
_entity_poly.type
_entity_poly.pdbx_seq_one_letter_code
_entity_poly.pdbx_strand_id
1 'polypeptide(L)'
;MRKLLLVSFVMVLTLLQQAYAQSRTVSGTVTDQSTSQGLPGVAVLVKGTTVGTTTGVDGSYTLNVPADGNTLVFRFIGYQTVERAIGNASSINVSLPIDTKQLSEVVVTAFGIEKEEKALSYSVQQLDAEQITRVNQPNVTNAIQGKVAGVIVRQSSGLPGSSSTITIRGNRSFTGNNQPLYVVDGMPIESNASFAGGVSGTDASSRALDINPNDIESISVLKGGAAAALYGVRASNGVVVITTKKGRGLGDRKGATVTFNTDYSIDQVSVTPDLQSTYSQGSGGAFNGTTSLSWGPKISSLGDITDPAGNVVPGNRVFDNVEPFFQTGHTATNGITVANSGELGNYAVSLGYTDQEGIVPTTGMERFNAKVGGDFKLNPKFTLGVSANFADTHVDKVPGGSNLSNPLFTLYAAPRNFDLWGLPFADPNNPFKQINYRGAIDNPRWSLANNKFYEDTRRFIGSASLNYKPLEWLGINYRLGNDFFITDGKEVYELGSGFTGGRSATPSGGQINDYAFQQNQVNSNISANINRDVTEDLNVNLLVGSELYEINSRLLNNVGQGIGIGGLRNIGNTTVQTTSETMSSRRTVGFYSNLELGYKDYLFLNASARQDYVSNLAPGNRAFFYPSVGAGFVFTDAFGIDNNILDFGKIRASYAEVGQAPETAFITKNVFVAGGAGSGFLTDGISFPFNGLNGRTLSNTLNSPLLKPQNTKTVEVGGDFRFFNNRFTLDYTYYVQTTTDQIFAVPLAPSAGFTSEFRNAGKLETKGHELIATIIPVKTDAFEWSLTTNFSSYKNEVLELAEGVDNIFLGGFVTPNIRAEAGGAYPIIFGSSFVRDDAGNVVVDSRATLANGSANPYYGMPLVGPETNIGNVQPDFEFTFTNGFTFKGLNLTAQLDWRKGGNMYAGNTRLLKLYGMAALTEDRESAYVYPGSKGFLDGDGNLVLEGNNDIEIVRGQTFWSNRMDAITESNVYSTSFVRLREVALSYSLPATLLSATPVRNASIFVTGRNLFLVTDYPNFDPETSVGGSGNFQGLEYVSLPQARSFGVGLKIGF
;
A
#
# COMPACT_ATOMS: atom_id res chain seq x y z
N MET A 1 13.46 -77.29 -53.16
CA MET A 1 12.58 -76.11 -53.04
C MET A 1 12.87 -75.22 -51.82
N ARG A 2 13.32 -75.73 -50.66
CA ARG A 2 13.62 -74.88 -49.47
C ARG A 2 14.94 -74.09 -49.50
N LYS A 3 15.91 -74.42 -50.36
CA LYS A 3 17.20 -73.69 -50.46
C LYS A 3 17.18 -72.48 -51.41
N LEU A 4 16.36 -72.49 -52.47
CA LEU A 4 16.22 -71.32 -53.36
C LEU A 4 15.38 -70.18 -52.76
N LEU A 5 14.44 -70.51 -51.86
CA LEU A 5 13.58 -69.53 -51.19
C LEU A 5 14.34 -68.77 -50.10
N LEU A 6 15.27 -69.43 -49.39
CA LEU A 6 16.16 -68.78 -48.42
C LEU A 6 17.21 -67.89 -49.09
N VAL A 7 17.75 -68.30 -50.25
CA VAL A 7 18.71 -67.49 -51.02
C VAL A 7 18.03 -66.27 -51.66
N SER A 8 16.76 -66.40 -52.08
CA SER A 8 15.98 -65.25 -52.57
C SER A 8 15.56 -64.30 -51.45
N PHE A 9 15.27 -64.79 -50.25
CA PHE A 9 14.93 -63.95 -49.09
C PHE A 9 16.16 -63.19 -48.56
N VAL A 10 17.35 -63.81 -48.59
CA VAL A 10 18.62 -63.15 -48.23
C VAL A 10 19.06 -62.14 -49.30
N MET A 11 18.80 -62.37 -50.59
CA MET A 11 19.06 -61.39 -51.66
C MET A 11 18.11 -60.19 -51.65
N VAL A 12 16.85 -60.36 -51.23
CA VAL A 12 15.90 -59.24 -51.08
C VAL A 12 16.19 -58.41 -49.81
N LEU A 13 16.73 -59.03 -48.75
CA LEU A 13 17.19 -58.32 -47.55
C LEU A 13 18.51 -57.55 -47.74
N THR A 14 19.37 -57.94 -48.69
CA THR A 14 20.59 -57.18 -49.03
C THR A 14 20.36 -56.06 -50.05
N LEU A 15 19.26 -56.10 -50.81
CA LEU A 15 18.88 -55.02 -51.75
C LEU A 15 18.07 -53.88 -51.11
N LEU A 16 17.68 -54.01 -49.84
CA LEU A 16 16.97 -52.96 -49.06
C LEU A 16 17.90 -52.09 -48.19
N GLN A 17 19.23 -52.23 -48.29
CA GLN A 17 20.19 -51.49 -47.44
C GLN A 17 20.88 -50.28 -48.09
N GLN A 18 20.49 -49.85 -49.30
CA GLN A 18 21.06 -48.65 -49.94
C GLN A 18 20.07 -47.50 -50.11
N ALA A 19 19.32 -47.20 -49.05
CA ALA A 19 18.70 -45.89 -48.86
C ALA A 19 19.06 -45.33 -47.48
N TYR A 20 20.35 -45.28 -47.16
CA TYR A 20 20.82 -44.34 -46.15
C TYR A 20 20.92 -42.98 -46.82
N ALA A 21 20.11 -42.03 -46.34
CA ALA A 21 20.15 -40.64 -46.71
C ALA A 21 21.60 -40.11 -46.65
N GLN A 22 22.06 -39.47 -47.72
CA GLN A 22 23.34 -38.75 -47.73
C GLN A 22 23.24 -37.55 -46.79
N SER A 23 23.57 -37.74 -45.51
CA SER A 23 23.82 -36.63 -44.59
C SER A 23 25.13 -35.96 -44.96
N ARG A 24 25.13 -34.65 -45.16
CA ARG A 24 26.34 -33.88 -45.39
C ARG A 24 26.82 -33.24 -44.10
N THR A 25 28.11 -33.34 -43.79
CA THR A 25 28.69 -32.64 -42.64
C THR A 25 29.01 -31.20 -43.04
N VAL A 26 28.47 -30.23 -42.29
CA VAL A 26 28.76 -28.79 -42.44
C VAL A 26 29.43 -28.31 -41.15
N SER A 27 30.59 -27.65 -41.27
CA SER A 27 31.32 -27.06 -40.15
C SER A 27 31.45 -25.55 -40.29
N GLY A 28 31.90 -24.85 -39.26
CA GLY A 28 32.09 -23.39 -39.34
C GLY A 28 32.41 -22.75 -38.01
N THR A 29 32.54 -21.43 -38.02
CA THR A 29 32.73 -20.60 -36.82
C THR A 29 31.70 -19.48 -36.79
N VAL A 30 31.16 -19.22 -35.61
CA VAL A 30 30.27 -18.09 -35.35
C VAL A 30 31.02 -17.06 -34.52
N THR A 31 31.00 -15.81 -34.97
CA THR A 31 31.72 -14.69 -34.34
C THR A 31 30.78 -13.53 -34.07
N ASP A 32 31.13 -12.69 -33.10
CA ASP A 32 30.51 -11.39 -32.87
C ASP A 32 30.91 -10.44 -33.98
N GLN A 33 29.95 -9.79 -34.63
CA GLN A 33 30.21 -8.88 -35.74
C GLN A 33 30.99 -7.62 -35.34
N SER A 34 30.86 -7.16 -34.09
CA SER A 34 31.53 -5.97 -33.56
C SER A 34 32.93 -6.26 -33.04
N THR A 35 33.12 -7.38 -32.35
CA THR A 35 34.40 -7.72 -31.69
C THR A 35 35.24 -8.75 -32.45
N SER A 36 34.66 -9.41 -33.47
CA SER A 36 35.27 -10.53 -34.21
C SER A 36 35.69 -11.72 -33.33
N GLN A 37 35.25 -11.79 -32.07
CA GLN A 37 35.52 -12.91 -31.17
C GLN A 37 34.56 -14.07 -31.43
N GLY A 38 35.03 -15.31 -31.23
CA GLY A 38 34.20 -16.50 -31.36
C GLY A 38 33.09 -16.52 -30.31
N LEU A 39 31.86 -16.82 -30.73
CA LEU A 39 30.68 -16.86 -29.86
C LEU A 39 30.38 -18.29 -29.39
N PRO A 40 30.65 -18.64 -28.12
CA PRO A 40 30.31 -19.95 -27.59
C PRO A 40 28.82 -20.10 -27.27
N GLY A 41 28.25 -21.27 -27.59
CA GLY A 41 26.85 -21.60 -27.27
C GLY A 41 25.78 -21.09 -28.25
N VAL A 42 26.17 -20.62 -29.45
CA VAL A 42 25.23 -20.29 -30.54
C VAL A 42 24.55 -21.58 -31.01
N ALA A 43 23.22 -21.60 -31.02
CA ALA A 43 22.45 -22.70 -31.58
C ALA A 43 22.47 -22.62 -33.12
N VAL A 44 22.95 -23.68 -33.77
CA VAL A 44 22.99 -23.82 -35.23
C VAL A 44 22.03 -24.93 -35.64
N LEU A 45 20.96 -24.57 -36.34
CA LEU A 45 19.82 -25.47 -36.64
C LEU A 45 19.59 -25.56 -38.14
N VAL A 46 19.20 -26.73 -38.64
CA VAL A 46 18.69 -26.88 -40.01
C VAL A 46 17.23 -26.42 -40.04
N LYS A 47 16.94 -25.37 -40.84
CA LYS A 47 15.62 -24.72 -40.89
C LYS A 47 14.51 -25.74 -41.20
N GLY A 48 13.48 -25.77 -40.35
CA GLY A 48 12.33 -26.68 -40.50
C GLY A 48 12.51 -28.08 -39.91
N THR A 49 13.63 -28.36 -39.23
CA THR A 49 13.91 -29.65 -38.59
C THR A 49 14.38 -29.47 -37.13
N THR A 50 14.47 -30.57 -36.37
CA THR A 50 15.08 -30.59 -35.02
C THR A 50 16.59 -30.87 -35.04
N VAL A 51 17.20 -30.99 -36.23
CA VAL A 51 18.63 -31.30 -36.39
C VAL A 51 19.45 -30.03 -36.18
N GLY A 52 20.26 -30.01 -35.12
CA GLY A 52 21.10 -28.87 -34.77
C GLY A 52 22.26 -29.21 -33.84
N THR A 53 23.14 -28.24 -33.64
CA THR A 53 24.31 -28.31 -32.74
C THR A 53 24.50 -26.95 -32.05
N THR A 54 25.47 -26.86 -31.14
CA THR A 54 25.87 -25.60 -30.49
C THR A 54 27.35 -25.33 -30.73
N THR A 55 27.76 -24.06 -30.81
CA THR A 55 29.17 -23.70 -30.97
C THR A 55 30.00 -23.93 -29.69
N GLY A 56 31.28 -24.31 -29.86
CA GLY A 56 32.28 -24.48 -28.80
C GLY A 56 32.89 -23.16 -28.32
N VAL A 57 33.89 -23.25 -27.43
CA VAL A 57 34.51 -22.09 -26.73
C VAL A 57 35.11 -21.04 -27.68
N ASP A 58 35.58 -21.47 -28.84
CA ASP A 58 36.16 -20.64 -29.90
C ASP A 58 35.15 -20.24 -30.99
N GLY A 59 33.86 -20.53 -30.78
CA GLY A 59 32.79 -20.28 -31.76
C GLY A 59 32.67 -21.35 -32.85
N SER A 60 33.47 -22.42 -32.82
CA SER A 60 33.42 -23.49 -33.83
C SER A 60 32.21 -24.43 -33.68
N TYR A 61 31.67 -24.94 -34.80
CA TYR A 61 30.61 -25.95 -34.79
C TYR A 61 30.79 -26.97 -35.92
N THR A 62 30.15 -28.14 -35.76
CA THR A 62 30.02 -29.16 -36.81
C THR A 62 28.64 -29.82 -36.69
N LEU A 63 27.95 -29.95 -37.81
CA LEU A 63 26.57 -30.44 -37.89
C LEU A 63 26.38 -31.37 -39.09
N ASN A 64 25.75 -32.53 -38.86
CA ASN A 64 25.32 -33.41 -39.94
C ASN A 64 23.93 -33.00 -40.42
N VAL A 65 23.86 -32.47 -41.64
CA VAL A 65 22.66 -31.93 -42.26
C VAL A 65 22.01 -32.99 -43.16
N PRO A 66 20.70 -33.28 -42.99
CA PRO A 66 19.93 -34.15 -43.90
C PRO A 66 19.90 -33.63 -45.35
N ALA A 67 19.66 -34.51 -46.33
CA ALA A 67 19.73 -34.18 -47.77
C ALA A 67 18.72 -33.10 -48.23
N ASP A 68 17.62 -32.93 -47.50
CA ASP A 68 16.56 -31.92 -47.67
C ASP A 68 16.83 -30.60 -46.92
N GLY A 69 17.83 -30.58 -46.03
CA GLY A 69 18.21 -29.40 -45.27
C GLY A 69 19.01 -28.41 -46.10
N ASN A 70 18.40 -27.28 -46.47
CA ASN A 70 19.01 -26.28 -47.37
C ASN A 70 19.46 -24.97 -46.71
N THR A 71 19.07 -24.72 -45.46
CA THR A 71 19.37 -23.46 -44.74
C THR A 71 19.75 -23.75 -43.29
N LEU A 72 20.82 -23.13 -42.80
CA LEU A 72 21.16 -23.07 -41.39
C LEU A 72 20.62 -21.79 -40.76
N VAL A 73 20.10 -21.91 -39.55
CA VAL A 73 19.62 -20.82 -38.71
C VAL A 73 20.54 -20.73 -37.51
N PHE A 74 21.14 -19.57 -37.31
CA PHE A 74 22.06 -19.27 -36.21
C PHE A 74 21.33 -18.39 -35.20
N ARG A 75 21.18 -18.89 -33.97
CA ARG A 75 20.45 -18.21 -32.89
C ARG A 75 21.33 -18.11 -31.66
N PHE A 76 21.44 -16.89 -31.14
CA PHE A 76 22.13 -16.63 -29.89
C PHE A 76 21.45 -15.48 -29.16
N ILE A 77 21.28 -15.61 -27.85
CA ILE A 77 20.56 -14.62 -27.05
C ILE A 77 21.35 -13.30 -27.05
N GLY A 78 20.67 -12.18 -27.33
CA GLY A 78 21.30 -10.85 -27.47
C GLY A 78 21.85 -10.55 -28.87
N TYR A 79 21.64 -11.44 -29.84
CA TYR A 79 22.10 -11.29 -31.22
C TYR A 79 20.97 -11.56 -32.22
N GLN A 80 21.02 -10.89 -33.38
CA GLN A 80 20.02 -11.10 -34.43
C GLN A 80 20.11 -12.52 -34.98
N THR A 81 18.95 -13.15 -35.24
CA THR A 81 18.92 -14.45 -35.91
C THR A 81 19.38 -14.30 -37.35
N VAL A 82 20.46 -15.00 -37.72
CA VAL A 82 20.97 -15.00 -39.10
C VAL A 82 20.64 -16.33 -39.76
N GLU A 83 20.03 -16.28 -40.94
CA GLU A 83 19.84 -17.44 -41.80
C GLU A 83 20.89 -17.47 -42.91
N ARG A 84 21.45 -18.65 -43.18
CA ARG A 84 22.39 -18.88 -44.29
C ARG A 84 22.01 -20.11 -45.07
N ALA A 85 21.82 -19.93 -46.38
CA ALA A 85 21.67 -21.04 -47.31
C ALA A 85 22.96 -21.87 -47.36
N ILE A 86 22.84 -23.20 -47.34
CA ILE A 86 23.98 -24.11 -47.28
C ILE A 86 24.61 -24.29 -48.68
N GLY A 87 23.80 -24.29 -49.74
CA GLY A 87 24.28 -24.46 -51.12
C GLY A 87 25.11 -25.74 -51.28
N ASN A 88 26.32 -25.63 -51.85
CA ASN A 88 27.31 -26.71 -51.95
C ASN A 88 28.47 -26.56 -50.95
N ALA A 89 28.36 -25.65 -49.97
CA ALA A 89 29.45 -25.34 -49.04
C ALA A 89 29.54 -26.40 -47.93
N SER A 90 30.75 -26.89 -47.65
CA SER A 90 31.06 -27.75 -46.51
C SER A 90 31.48 -26.96 -45.26
N SER A 91 31.75 -25.66 -45.41
CA SER A 91 32.08 -24.75 -44.31
C SER A 91 31.33 -23.41 -44.42
N ILE A 92 30.72 -22.94 -43.32
CA ILE A 92 29.93 -21.71 -43.26
C ILE A 92 30.29 -20.93 -41.99
N ASN A 93 30.97 -19.79 -42.16
CA ASN A 93 31.24 -18.86 -41.06
C ASN A 93 30.19 -17.76 -41.01
N VAL A 94 29.77 -17.36 -39.81
CA VAL A 94 28.73 -16.35 -39.59
C VAL A 94 29.19 -15.34 -38.56
N SER A 95 29.15 -14.05 -38.90
CA SER A 95 29.21 -12.96 -37.92
C SER A 95 27.79 -12.59 -37.50
N LEU A 96 27.47 -12.70 -36.21
CA LEU A 96 26.18 -12.30 -35.67
C LEU A 96 26.23 -10.81 -35.24
N PRO A 97 25.33 -9.95 -35.75
CA PRO A 97 25.13 -8.62 -35.21
C PRO A 97 24.49 -8.73 -33.81
N ILE A 98 24.94 -7.87 -32.88
CA ILE A 98 24.22 -7.63 -31.63
C ILE A 98 22.81 -7.15 -31.98
N ASP A 99 21.80 -7.70 -31.31
CA ASP A 99 20.44 -7.22 -31.48
C ASP A 99 20.28 -5.88 -30.75
N THR A 100 20.55 -4.78 -31.46
CA THR A 100 20.38 -3.41 -30.93
C THR A 100 18.92 -2.99 -30.82
N LYS A 101 17.99 -3.77 -31.41
CA LYS A 101 16.58 -3.67 -31.03
C LYS A 101 16.46 -4.31 -29.65
N GLN A 102 16.57 -3.48 -28.62
CA GLN A 102 16.02 -3.84 -27.31
C GLN A 102 14.67 -4.53 -27.54
N LEU A 103 14.46 -5.69 -26.90
CA LEU A 103 13.12 -6.25 -26.70
C LEU A 103 12.22 -5.08 -26.32
N SER A 104 11.21 -4.76 -27.14
CA SER A 104 10.18 -3.80 -26.77
C SER A 104 9.73 -4.17 -25.36
N GLU A 105 10.01 -3.33 -24.36
CA GLU A 105 9.62 -3.65 -23.00
C GLU A 105 8.09 -3.75 -23.00
N VAL A 106 7.60 -4.93 -22.61
CA VAL A 106 6.18 -5.22 -22.60
C VAL A 106 5.69 -5.01 -21.19
N VAL A 107 4.68 -4.16 -21.04
CA VAL A 107 4.02 -3.92 -19.77
C VAL A 107 2.63 -4.56 -19.77
N VAL A 108 2.19 -5.01 -18.59
CA VAL A 108 0.85 -5.59 -18.42
C VAL A 108 -0.16 -4.48 -18.19
N THR A 109 -1.13 -4.39 -19.09
CA THR A 109 -2.20 -3.37 -19.05
C THR A 109 -3.55 -3.98 -18.66
N ALA A 110 -4.65 -3.29 -18.97
CA ALA A 110 -5.98 -3.69 -18.58
C ALA A 110 -6.33 -5.13 -19.03
N PHE A 111 -7.03 -5.85 -18.16
CA PHE A 111 -7.41 -7.25 -18.31
C PHE A 111 -6.24 -8.24 -18.49
N GLY A 112 -5.02 -7.85 -18.16
CA GLY A 112 -3.83 -8.69 -18.30
C GLY A 112 -3.31 -8.75 -19.74
N ILE A 113 -3.56 -7.72 -20.54
CA ILE A 113 -3.10 -7.62 -21.92
C ILE A 113 -1.68 -7.02 -21.92
N GLU A 114 -0.76 -7.78 -22.49
CA GLU A 114 0.62 -7.36 -22.74
C GLU A 114 0.69 -6.34 -23.89
N LYS A 115 1.34 -5.20 -23.66
CA LYS A 115 1.53 -4.13 -24.65
C LYS A 115 2.96 -3.63 -24.66
N GLU A 116 3.47 -3.35 -25.85
CA GLU A 116 4.74 -2.64 -26.00
C GLU A 116 4.61 -1.23 -25.40
N GLU A 117 5.55 -0.85 -24.54
CA GLU A 117 5.58 0.45 -23.90
C GLU A 117 5.53 1.61 -24.91
N LYS A 118 6.21 1.45 -26.06
CA LYS A 118 6.22 2.45 -27.13
C LYS A 118 4.82 2.75 -27.70
N ALA A 119 3.89 1.80 -27.67
CA ALA A 119 2.54 1.99 -28.19
C ALA A 119 1.58 2.71 -27.22
N LEU A 120 1.95 2.87 -25.95
CA LEU A 120 1.07 3.46 -24.93
C LEU A 120 0.97 4.99 -25.05
N SER A 121 -0.23 5.55 -24.87
CA SER A 121 -0.46 7.00 -24.87
C SER A 121 -0.51 7.62 -23.46
N TYR A 122 -0.23 6.83 -22.42
CA TYR A 122 -0.31 7.20 -21.01
C TYR A 122 0.88 6.64 -20.21
N SER A 123 1.05 7.11 -18.96
CA SER A 123 2.11 6.61 -18.07
C SER A 123 1.71 5.28 -17.42
N VAL A 124 2.61 4.30 -17.49
CA VAL A 124 2.58 3.04 -16.73
C VAL A 124 3.96 2.80 -16.16
N GLN A 125 4.00 2.25 -14.95
CA GLN A 125 5.24 1.79 -14.35
C GLN A 125 5.05 0.36 -13.89
N GLN A 126 5.93 -0.53 -14.36
CA GLN A 126 5.96 -1.92 -13.98
C GLN A 126 7.13 -2.16 -13.01
N LEU A 127 6.87 -2.98 -11.99
CA LEU A 127 7.86 -3.52 -11.08
C LEU A 127 7.96 -5.03 -11.31
N ASP A 128 9.18 -5.53 -11.44
CA ASP A 128 9.43 -6.96 -11.62
C ASP A 128 9.56 -7.69 -10.28
N ALA A 129 9.42 -9.03 -10.32
CA ALA A 129 9.51 -9.89 -9.15
C ALA A 129 10.71 -9.60 -8.23
N GLU A 130 11.89 -9.33 -8.79
CA GLU A 130 13.10 -9.05 -8.01
C GLU A 130 12.96 -7.75 -7.19
N GLN A 131 12.39 -6.69 -7.76
CA GLN A 131 12.18 -5.42 -7.06
C GLN A 131 11.14 -5.54 -5.94
N ILE A 132 10.17 -6.45 -6.11
CA ILE A 132 9.10 -6.72 -5.14
C ILE A 132 9.63 -7.55 -3.96
N THR A 133 10.39 -8.61 -4.22
CA THR A 133 10.83 -9.56 -3.17
C THR A 133 12.18 -9.22 -2.55
N ARG A 134 12.87 -8.16 -3.00
CA ARG A 134 14.25 -7.83 -2.59
C ARG A 134 14.47 -7.80 -1.07
N VAL A 135 13.55 -7.19 -0.32
CA VAL A 135 13.59 -7.08 1.15
C VAL A 135 12.46 -7.88 1.83
N ASN A 136 11.93 -8.88 1.11
CA ASN A 136 10.83 -9.78 1.48
C ASN A 136 9.78 -9.16 2.43
N GLN A 137 9.11 -8.09 1.97
CA GLN A 137 7.99 -7.51 2.71
C GLN A 137 6.79 -8.47 2.69
N PRO A 138 6.24 -8.90 3.84
CA PRO A 138 5.09 -9.81 3.85
C PRO A 138 3.85 -9.25 3.17
N ASN A 139 3.71 -7.92 3.12
CA ASN A 139 2.58 -7.21 2.53
C ASN A 139 2.98 -6.55 1.19
N VAL A 140 2.25 -6.91 0.13
CA VAL A 140 2.48 -6.43 -1.25
C VAL A 140 2.34 -4.90 -1.38
N THR A 141 1.43 -4.28 -0.63
CA THR A 141 1.23 -2.82 -0.64
C THR A 141 2.48 -2.08 -0.14
N ASN A 142 3.17 -2.66 0.83
CA ASN A 142 4.39 -2.10 1.37
C ASN A 142 5.58 -2.28 0.41
N ALA A 143 5.56 -3.34 -0.40
CA ALA A 143 6.64 -3.66 -1.33
C ALA A 143 6.80 -2.63 -2.45
N ILE A 144 5.75 -1.86 -2.78
CA ILE A 144 5.78 -0.83 -3.84
C ILE A 144 6.09 0.59 -3.31
N GLN A 145 6.22 0.78 -2.00
CA GLN A 145 6.46 2.07 -1.37
C GLN A 145 7.79 2.69 -1.87
N GLY A 146 7.73 3.92 -2.40
CA GLY A 146 8.89 4.64 -2.95
C GLY A 146 9.40 4.10 -4.30
N LYS A 147 8.84 3.00 -4.81
CA LYS A 147 9.28 2.37 -6.08
C LYS A 147 8.49 2.84 -7.30
N VAL A 148 7.34 3.46 -7.09
CA VAL A 148 6.46 3.95 -8.16
C VAL A 148 6.17 5.44 -7.97
N ALA A 149 6.48 6.25 -8.98
CA ALA A 149 6.15 7.68 -8.96
C ALA A 149 4.63 7.89 -8.98
N GLY A 150 4.12 8.82 -8.17
CA GLY A 150 2.70 9.16 -8.05
C GLY A 150 1.91 8.25 -7.09
N VAL A 151 2.54 7.23 -6.50
CA VAL A 151 1.93 6.29 -5.56
C VAL A 151 2.40 6.58 -4.15
N ILE A 152 1.46 6.88 -3.27
CA ILE A 152 1.74 7.16 -1.85
C ILE A 152 1.19 6.01 -1.03
N VAL A 153 2.06 5.39 -0.24
CA VAL A 153 1.70 4.33 0.70
C VAL A 153 1.91 4.84 2.12
N ARG A 154 0.87 4.79 2.94
CA ARG A 154 0.90 5.18 4.36
C ARG A 154 0.45 4.00 5.21
N GLN A 155 1.34 3.46 6.04
CA GLN A 155 1.00 2.44 7.02
C GLN A 155 0.38 3.09 8.26
N SER A 156 -0.59 2.43 8.88
CA SER A 156 -1.20 2.92 10.12
C SER A 156 -0.26 2.77 11.32
N SER A 157 0.49 1.66 11.39
CA SER A 157 1.46 1.37 12.46
C SER A 157 2.47 0.29 12.08
N GLY A 158 3.43 0.00 12.98
CA GLY A 158 4.38 -1.11 12.86
C GLY A 158 3.87 -2.48 13.34
N LEU A 159 2.58 -2.63 13.69
CA LEU A 159 2.02 -3.94 14.07
C LEU A 159 1.94 -4.89 12.87
N PRO A 160 2.20 -6.20 13.06
CA PRO A 160 1.83 -7.22 12.08
C PRO A 160 0.38 -7.09 11.63
N GLY A 161 0.15 -7.16 10.32
CA GLY A 161 -1.19 -7.04 9.73
C GLY A 161 -1.83 -5.64 9.74
N SER A 162 -1.12 -4.59 10.17
CA SER A 162 -1.65 -3.21 10.11
C SER A 162 -2.18 -2.82 8.73
N SER A 163 -3.24 -2.01 8.71
CA SER A 163 -3.75 -1.45 7.46
C SER A 163 -2.76 -0.49 6.82
N SER A 164 -2.91 -0.33 5.50
CA SER A 164 -2.20 0.70 4.74
C SER A 164 -3.18 1.41 3.83
N THR A 165 -2.98 2.71 3.68
CA THR A 165 -3.67 3.53 2.68
C THR A 165 -2.74 3.68 1.48
N ILE A 166 -3.27 3.40 0.30
CA ILE A 166 -2.62 3.67 -0.98
C ILE A 166 -3.45 4.71 -1.76
N THR A 167 -2.77 5.74 -2.27
CA THR A 167 -3.38 6.74 -3.15
C THR A 167 -2.52 6.95 -4.38
N ILE A 168 -3.15 7.18 -5.53
CA ILE A 168 -2.47 7.42 -6.80
C ILE A 168 -2.87 8.79 -7.34
N ARG A 169 -1.90 9.72 -7.37
CA ARG A 169 -2.11 11.12 -7.76
C ARG A 169 -3.13 11.86 -6.86
N GLY A 170 -2.99 11.66 -5.55
CA GLY A 170 -3.85 12.27 -4.54
C GLY A 170 -5.26 11.66 -4.48
N ASN A 171 -6.15 12.30 -3.74
CA ASN A 171 -7.51 11.83 -3.52
C ASN A 171 -8.46 12.40 -4.59
N ARG A 172 -9.53 11.66 -4.90
CA ARG A 172 -10.52 12.00 -5.93
C ARG A 172 -11.94 12.15 -5.36
N SER A 173 -12.19 11.63 -4.16
CA SER A 173 -13.47 11.74 -3.46
C SER A 173 -13.31 12.31 -2.04
N PHE A 174 -14.21 13.20 -1.62
CA PHE A 174 -14.20 13.74 -0.25
C PHE A 174 -14.50 12.67 0.82
N THR A 175 -15.57 11.91 0.63
CA THR A 175 -16.05 10.92 1.63
C THR A 175 -16.15 9.51 1.08
N GLY A 176 -15.93 9.32 -0.24
CA GLY A 176 -15.92 8.02 -0.88
C GLY A 176 -14.55 7.34 -0.85
N ASN A 177 -14.45 6.21 -1.54
CA ASN A 177 -13.21 5.45 -1.68
C ASN A 177 -12.16 6.21 -2.50
N ASN A 178 -10.93 6.27 -1.99
CA ASN A 178 -9.76 6.87 -2.64
C ASN A 178 -8.65 5.85 -2.93
N GLN A 179 -8.84 4.57 -2.61
CA GLN A 179 -7.88 3.51 -2.89
C GLN A 179 -8.02 3.00 -4.33
N PRO A 180 -6.91 2.59 -4.98
CA PRO A 180 -6.92 2.05 -6.33
C PRO A 180 -7.57 0.66 -6.36
N LEU A 181 -8.00 0.26 -7.55
CA LEU A 181 -8.47 -1.09 -7.80
C LEU A 181 -7.28 -2.07 -7.84
N TYR A 182 -7.34 -3.15 -7.08
CA TYR A 182 -6.40 -4.26 -7.23
C TYR A 182 -6.94 -5.30 -8.22
N VAL A 183 -6.08 -5.73 -9.13
CA VAL A 183 -6.41 -6.70 -10.16
C VAL A 183 -5.36 -7.81 -10.17
N VAL A 184 -5.73 -9.05 -9.87
CA VAL A 184 -4.83 -10.20 -9.90
C VAL A 184 -5.15 -11.08 -11.09
N ASP A 185 -4.18 -11.34 -11.97
CA ASP A 185 -4.35 -12.11 -13.21
C ASP A 185 -5.54 -11.62 -14.07
N GLY A 186 -5.79 -10.32 -14.04
CA GLY A 186 -6.89 -9.67 -14.75
C GLY A 186 -8.27 -9.78 -14.09
N MET A 187 -8.34 -10.21 -12.82
CA MET A 187 -9.54 -10.23 -11.98
C MET A 187 -9.52 -9.13 -10.91
N PRO A 188 -10.56 -8.29 -10.81
CA PRO A 188 -10.74 -7.38 -9.67
C PRO A 188 -10.86 -8.15 -8.34
N ILE A 189 -10.18 -7.69 -7.30
CA ILE A 189 -10.19 -8.31 -5.96
C ILE A 189 -10.43 -7.27 -4.85
N GLU A 190 -10.84 -7.72 -3.66
CA GLU A 190 -10.82 -6.87 -2.46
C GLU A 190 -9.39 -6.61 -2.01
N SER A 191 -9.12 -5.38 -1.59
CA SER A 191 -7.82 -4.99 -1.03
C SER A 191 -7.95 -4.15 0.23
N ASN A 192 -9.11 -3.50 0.43
CA ASN A 192 -9.38 -2.65 1.58
C ASN A 192 -9.55 -3.49 2.85
N ALA A 193 -9.58 -2.81 4.00
CA ALA A 193 -9.94 -3.44 5.26
C ALA A 193 -11.45 -3.76 5.29
N SER A 194 -11.84 -4.81 6.02
CA SER A 194 -13.25 -5.27 6.12
C SER A 194 -14.19 -4.22 6.72
N PHE A 195 -13.66 -3.30 7.52
CA PHE A 195 -14.36 -2.14 8.07
C PHE A 195 -13.36 -0.98 8.25
N ALA A 196 -13.86 0.25 8.24
CA ALA A 196 -13.04 1.43 8.42
C ALA A 196 -12.58 1.55 9.88
N GLY A 197 -11.32 1.94 10.07
CA GLY A 197 -10.78 2.30 11.38
C GLY A 197 -11.36 3.61 11.90
N GLY A 198 -11.25 3.83 13.22
CA GLY A 198 -11.66 5.05 13.89
C GLY A 198 -10.57 5.56 14.83
N VAL A 199 -10.84 6.66 15.55
CA VAL A 199 -9.89 7.22 16.52
C VAL A 199 -9.67 6.34 17.77
N SER A 200 -10.36 5.20 17.88
CA SER A 200 -10.30 4.22 18.97
C SER A 200 -10.70 2.84 18.44
N GLY A 201 -10.10 1.78 18.97
CA GLY A 201 -10.43 0.39 18.59
C GLY A 201 -9.19 -0.35 18.09
N THR A 202 -9.40 -1.50 17.46
CA THR A 202 -8.34 -2.22 16.73
C THR A 202 -8.37 -1.82 15.26
N ASP A 203 -7.20 -1.75 14.61
CA ASP A 203 -7.12 -1.50 13.17
C ASP A 203 -7.43 -2.80 12.41
N ALA A 204 -8.34 -2.73 11.44
CA ALA A 204 -8.70 -3.87 10.60
C ALA A 204 -7.65 -4.09 9.50
N SER A 205 -7.24 -5.33 9.26
CA SER A 205 -6.15 -5.59 8.30
C SER A 205 -6.63 -5.37 6.86
N SER A 206 -5.83 -4.71 6.02
CA SER A 206 -6.12 -4.60 4.58
C SER A 206 -6.05 -5.99 3.91
N ARG A 207 -7.01 -6.33 3.04
CA ARG A 207 -7.03 -7.63 2.34
C ARG A 207 -5.91 -7.81 1.30
N ALA A 208 -5.21 -6.75 0.92
CA ALA A 208 -3.97 -6.89 0.13
C ALA A 208 -2.88 -7.73 0.86
N LEU A 209 -2.99 -7.85 2.19
CA LEU A 209 -2.15 -8.71 3.02
C LEU A 209 -2.31 -10.21 2.67
N ASP A 210 -3.41 -10.64 2.05
CA ASP A 210 -3.62 -12.08 1.81
C ASP A 210 -2.79 -12.61 0.63
N ILE A 211 -2.19 -11.72 -0.17
CA ILE A 211 -1.41 -12.05 -1.36
C ILE A 211 0.04 -12.32 -0.97
N ASN A 212 0.57 -13.48 -1.36
CA ASN A 212 1.97 -13.83 -1.17
C ASN A 212 2.85 -13.09 -2.22
N PRO A 213 3.79 -12.22 -1.79
CA PRO A 213 4.70 -11.52 -2.71
C PRO A 213 5.56 -12.46 -3.57
N ASN A 214 5.90 -13.65 -3.04
CA ASN A 214 6.72 -14.62 -3.76
C ASN A 214 6.00 -15.24 -4.96
N ASP A 215 4.67 -15.11 -5.05
CA ASP A 215 3.87 -15.60 -6.17
C ASP A 215 3.76 -14.59 -7.32
N ILE A 216 4.23 -13.36 -7.11
CA ILE A 216 4.12 -12.25 -8.05
C ILE A 216 5.25 -12.33 -9.08
N GLU A 217 4.87 -12.19 -10.36
CA GLU A 217 5.77 -12.07 -11.50
C GLU A 217 6.06 -10.59 -11.78
N SER A 218 5.01 -9.77 -11.80
CA SER A 218 5.12 -8.32 -11.95
C SER A 218 3.95 -7.57 -11.32
N ILE A 219 4.17 -6.30 -11.01
CA ILE A 219 3.14 -5.34 -10.60
C ILE A 219 3.18 -4.16 -11.57
N SER A 220 2.10 -3.91 -12.30
CA SER A 220 1.93 -2.73 -13.14
C SER A 220 0.97 -1.74 -12.49
N VAL A 221 1.38 -0.49 -12.35
CA VAL A 221 0.52 0.57 -11.80
C VAL A 221 -0.01 1.46 -12.92
N LEU A 222 -1.32 1.43 -13.11
CA LEU A 222 -2.06 2.26 -14.06
C LEU A 222 -2.53 3.54 -13.35
N LYS A 223 -1.80 4.64 -13.54
CA LYS A 223 -1.94 5.87 -12.73
C LYS A 223 -3.08 6.78 -13.20
N GLY A 224 -3.21 6.88 -14.52
CA GLY A 224 -4.09 7.81 -15.22
C GLY A 224 -5.47 7.25 -15.57
N GLY A 225 -6.42 8.16 -15.80
CA GLY A 225 -7.77 7.78 -16.26
C GLY A 225 -7.75 7.03 -17.59
N ALA A 226 -6.86 7.39 -18.51
CA ALA A 226 -6.74 6.75 -19.82
C ALA A 226 -6.27 5.28 -19.71
N ALA A 227 -5.39 4.99 -18.75
CA ALA A 227 -4.88 3.65 -18.48
C ALA A 227 -5.93 2.77 -17.78
N ALA A 228 -6.76 3.38 -16.93
CA ALA A 228 -7.67 2.72 -16.02
C ALA A 228 -9.11 2.56 -16.57
N ALA A 229 -9.48 3.35 -17.59
CA ALA A 229 -10.85 3.46 -18.11
C ALA A 229 -11.52 2.12 -18.43
N LEU A 230 -10.75 1.13 -18.91
CA LEU A 230 -11.29 -0.17 -19.29
C LEU A 230 -11.83 -0.99 -18.12
N TYR A 231 -11.35 -0.78 -16.89
CA TYR A 231 -11.86 -1.43 -15.67
C TYR A 231 -13.11 -0.76 -15.09
N GLY A 232 -13.45 0.40 -15.64
CA GLY A 232 -14.66 1.15 -15.38
C GLY A 232 -14.72 1.90 -14.06
N VAL A 233 -15.92 2.11 -13.50
CA VAL A 233 -16.13 3.04 -12.37
C VAL A 233 -15.37 2.71 -11.08
N ARG A 234 -14.80 1.50 -10.98
CA ARG A 234 -13.96 1.08 -9.83
C ARG A 234 -12.51 1.51 -9.96
N ALA A 235 -12.08 1.83 -11.18
CA ALA A 235 -10.72 2.21 -11.49
C ALA A 235 -10.53 3.74 -11.49
N SER A 236 -11.52 4.46 -10.96
CA SER A 236 -11.51 5.92 -10.84
C SER A 236 -10.35 6.45 -10.02
N ASN A 237 -9.67 5.62 -9.23
CA ASN A 237 -8.51 5.94 -8.38
C ASN A 237 -7.19 5.32 -8.90
N GLY A 238 -7.17 4.81 -10.13
CA GLY A 238 -6.06 4.04 -10.68
C GLY A 238 -6.17 2.54 -10.37
N VAL A 239 -5.21 1.75 -10.89
CA VAL A 239 -5.24 0.28 -10.82
C VAL A 239 -3.85 -0.28 -10.50
N VAL A 240 -3.78 -1.23 -9.58
CA VAL A 240 -2.60 -2.06 -9.31
C VAL A 240 -2.84 -3.43 -9.93
N VAL A 241 -2.19 -3.70 -11.07
CA VAL A 241 -2.30 -4.94 -11.81
C VAL A 241 -1.18 -5.89 -11.39
N ILE A 242 -1.54 -6.96 -10.70
CA ILE A 242 -0.66 -8.01 -10.25
C ILE A 242 -0.75 -9.18 -11.24
N THR A 243 0.39 -9.51 -11.84
CA THR A 243 0.54 -10.73 -12.66
C THR A 243 1.24 -11.77 -11.82
N THR A 244 0.67 -12.97 -11.75
CA THR A 244 1.25 -14.03 -10.94
C THR A 244 2.03 -15.03 -11.79
N LYS A 245 3.03 -15.67 -11.17
CA LYS A 245 3.85 -16.71 -11.81
C LYS A 245 2.97 -17.86 -12.29
N LYS A 246 3.09 -18.20 -13.58
CA LYS A 246 2.41 -19.34 -14.22
C LYS A 246 3.37 -20.36 -14.84
N GLY A 247 4.68 -20.23 -14.57
CA GLY A 247 5.72 -21.07 -15.19
C GLY A 247 6.12 -20.62 -16.60
N ARG A 248 5.73 -19.40 -17.01
CA ARG A 248 6.16 -18.78 -18.26
C ARG A 248 7.68 -18.54 -18.24
N GLY A 249 8.31 -18.53 -19.41
CA GLY A 249 9.74 -18.20 -19.56
C GLY A 249 10.73 -19.28 -19.12
N LEU A 250 10.28 -20.47 -18.72
CA LEU A 250 11.19 -21.58 -18.38
C LEU A 250 11.85 -22.25 -19.61
N GLY A 251 11.39 -21.95 -20.84
CA GLY A 251 11.93 -22.54 -22.09
C GLY A 251 11.68 -24.05 -22.22
N ASP A 252 12.26 -24.70 -23.24
CA ASP A 252 12.22 -26.16 -23.44
C ASP A 252 13.13 -26.92 -22.43
N ARG A 253 13.12 -26.50 -21.16
CA ARG A 253 13.81 -27.23 -20.10
C ARG A 253 13.14 -28.60 -19.96
N LYS A 254 13.94 -29.67 -20.04
CA LYS A 254 13.47 -31.06 -20.00
C LYS A 254 12.75 -31.50 -18.70
N GLY A 255 12.51 -30.61 -17.73
CA GLY A 255 11.89 -30.95 -16.46
C GLY A 255 11.44 -29.75 -15.63
N ALA A 256 10.58 -30.02 -14.63
CA ALA A 256 10.08 -29.02 -13.70
C ALA A 256 11.22 -28.38 -12.89
N THR A 257 11.13 -27.06 -12.71
CA THR A 257 12.01 -26.29 -11.82
C THR A 257 11.38 -26.22 -10.44
N VAL A 258 12.13 -26.58 -9.41
CA VAL A 258 11.70 -26.42 -8.01
C VAL A 258 12.51 -25.28 -7.41
N THR A 259 11.83 -24.25 -6.91
CA THR A 259 12.45 -23.13 -6.20
C THR A 259 12.05 -23.18 -4.75
N PHE A 260 13.03 -23.20 -3.86
CA PHE A 260 12.86 -22.98 -2.43
C PHE A 260 13.35 -21.59 -2.07
N ASN A 261 12.53 -20.83 -1.34
CA ASN A 261 12.92 -19.56 -0.75
C ASN A 261 12.68 -19.61 0.75
N THR A 262 13.66 -19.15 1.52
CA THR A 262 13.53 -18.98 2.96
C THR A 262 14.20 -17.68 3.36
N ASP A 263 13.57 -16.95 4.27
CA ASP A 263 14.11 -15.73 4.83
C ASP A 263 13.68 -15.59 6.28
N TYR A 264 14.54 -14.94 7.05
CA TYR A 264 14.37 -14.67 8.45
C TYR A 264 14.82 -13.24 8.74
N SER A 265 13.97 -12.45 9.37
CA SER A 265 14.30 -11.13 9.85
C SER A 265 14.00 -10.96 11.32
N ILE A 266 14.76 -10.07 11.96
CA ILE A 266 14.47 -9.55 13.29
C ILE A 266 13.94 -8.14 13.17
N ASP A 267 12.95 -7.82 14.00
CA ASP A 267 12.24 -6.55 14.00
C ASP A 267 12.43 -5.87 15.37
N GLN A 268 12.77 -4.58 15.36
CA GLN A 268 12.94 -3.77 16.56
C GLN A 268 12.16 -2.47 16.44
N VAL A 269 11.76 -1.89 17.57
CA VAL A 269 11.18 -0.55 17.58
C VAL A 269 12.12 0.46 16.91
N SER A 270 11.60 1.26 15.97
CA SER A 270 12.42 2.21 15.20
C SER A 270 12.76 3.46 16.00
N VAL A 271 11.77 4.04 16.70
CA VAL A 271 11.91 5.28 17.47
C VAL A 271 11.12 5.15 18.78
N THR A 272 11.73 5.58 19.89
CA THR A 272 11.10 5.78 21.19
C THR A 272 11.22 7.25 21.59
N PRO A 273 10.30 7.81 22.40
CA PRO A 273 10.31 9.23 22.74
C PRO A 273 11.43 9.60 23.73
N ASP A 274 11.93 10.82 23.60
CA ASP A 274 12.83 11.44 24.58
C ASP A 274 12.01 11.95 25.79
N LEU A 275 12.26 11.36 26.95
CA LEU A 275 11.51 11.63 28.19
C LEU A 275 12.37 12.35 29.23
N GLN A 276 11.75 13.31 29.94
CA GLN A 276 12.36 13.96 31.11
C GLN A 276 12.64 12.95 32.22
N SER A 277 13.68 13.15 33.02
CA SER A 277 14.03 12.32 34.18
C SER A 277 14.36 13.12 35.45
N THR A 278 14.00 14.41 35.47
CA THR A 278 14.33 15.33 36.57
C THR A 278 13.23 15.43 37.62
N TYR A 279 11.97 15.43 37.20
CA TYR A 279 10.81 15.73 38.04
C TYR A 279 9.91 14.51 38.24
N SER A 280 9.37 14.39 39.46
CA SER A 280 8.56 13.26 39.86
C SER A 280 7.09 13.41 39.47
N GLN A 281 6.34 12.34 39.65
CA GLN A 281 4.89 12.33 39.70
C GLN A 281 4.37 13.42 40.66
N GLY A 282 3.40 14.21 40.21
CA GLY A 282 2.88 15.35 40.96
C GLY A 282 2.29 16.46 40.10
N SER A 283 1.80 17.49 40.78
CA SER A 283 1.18 18.68 40.17
C SER A 283 1.54 19.92 40.96
N GLY A 284 1.75 21.05 40.29
CA GLY A 284 2.05 22.33 40.95
C GLY A 284 3.33 22.32 41.80
N GLY A 285 4.31 21.47 41.46
CA GLY A 285 5.54 21.27 42.24
C GLY A 285 5.40 20.36 43.46
N ALA A 286 4.20 19.85 43.75
CA ALA A 286 3.94 18.96 44.88
C ALA A 286 3.83 17.50 44.41
N PHE A 287 4.39 16.58 45.19
CA PHE A 287 4.28 15.14 44.94
C PHE A 287 2.84 14.67 45.14
N ASN A 288 2.35 13.83 44.22
CA ASN A 288 1.06 13.16 44.35
C ASN A 288 1.14 11.78 43.68
N GLY A 289 1.09 10.70 44.46
CA GLY A 289 1.22 9.32 43.95
C GLY A 289 0.04 8.80 43.12
N THR A 290 -1.07 9.54 43.03
CA THR A 290 -2.29 9.11 42.31
C THR A 290 -2.56 9.88 41.02
N THR A 291 -1.76 10.90 40.72
CA THR A 291 -1.90 11.67 39.46
C THR A 291 -1.08 11.04 38.33
N SER A 292 -1.49 11.32 37.10
CA SER A 292 -0.74 10.91 35.91
C SER A 292 0.28 11.96 35.43
N LEU A 293 0.34 13.08 36.15
CA LEU A 293 1.19 14.22 35.83
C LEU A 293 2.57 14.05 36.47
N SER A 294 3.60 14.56 35.78
CA SER A 294 5.00 14.62 36.24
C SER A 294 5.44 16.08 36.46
N TRP A 295 4.53 16.88 37.03
CA TRP A 295 4.75 18.26 37.45
C TRP A 295 5.04 18.37 38.95
N GLY A 296 5.57 17.30 39.56
CA GLY A 296 5.96 17.25 40.96
C GLY A 296 7.34 17.87 41.24
N PRO A 297 7.88 17.69 42.46
CA PRO A 297 9.21 18.15 42.83
C PRO A 297 10.31 17.37 42.08
N LYS A 298 11.57 17.79 42.25
CA LYS A 298 12.72 17.06 41.69
C LYS A 298 12.78 15.66 42.31
N ILE A 299 12.98 14.63 41.50
CA ILE A 299 13.07 13.23 41.95
C ILE A 299 14.16 13.10 43.03
N SER A 300 15.30 13.76 42.83
CA SER A 300 16.42 13.76 43.79
C SER A 300 16.09 14.34 45.16
N SER A 301 14.99 15.11 45.29
CA SER A 301 14.54 15.71 46.55
C SER A 301 13.50 14.87 47.30
N LEU A 302 13.02 13.77 46.70
CA LEU A 302 12.05 12.89 47.34
C LEU A 302 12.70 11.98 48.38
N GLY A 303 11.99 11.77 49.50
CA GLY A 303 12.27 10.71 50.45
C GLY A 303 11.57 9.41 50.09
N ASP A 304 11.25 8.61 51.09
CA ASP A 304 10.43 7.40 50.90
C ASP A 304 8.98 7.78 50.56
N ILE A 305 8.38 7.03 49.63
CA ILE A 305 7.00 7.17 49.20
C ILE A 305 6.26 5.83 49.36
N THR A 306 4.93 5.89 49.42
CA THR A 306 4.11 4.68 49.36
C THR A 306 3.68 4.43 47.92
N ASP A 307 4.00 3.24 47.39
CA ASP A 307 3.57 2.82 46.06
C ASP A 307 2.07 2.42 46.04
N PRO A 308 1.45 2.26 44.85
CA PRO A 308 0.05 1.81 44.75
C PRO A 308 -0.24 0.39 45.24
N ALA A 309 0.80 -0.42 45.47
CA ALA A 309 0.68 -1.74 46.11
C ALA A 309 0.72 -1.66 47.65
N GLY A 310 0.97 -0.48 48.22
CA GLY A 310 1.03 -0.21 49.65
C GLY A 310 2.40 -0.36 50.29
N ASN A 311 3.47 -0.55 49.51
CA ASN A 311 4.84 -0.68 50.03
C ASN A 311 5.52 0.69 50.16
N VAL A 312 6.41 0.81 51.14
CA VAL A 312 7.29 1.98 51.28
C VAL A 312 8.56 1.75 50.46
N VAL A 313 8.81 2.65 49.49
CA VAL A 313 9.93 2.56 48.55
C VAL A 313 10.66 3.90 48.42
N PRO A 314 11.95 3.94 48.09
CA PRO A 314 12.66 5.20 47.84
C PRO A 314 12.07 5.93 46.63
N GLY A 315 11.56 7.15 46.83
CA GLY A 315 10.94 7.95 45.76
C GLY A 315 11.93 8.64 44.82
N ASN A 316 13.22 8.60 45.15
CA ASN A 316 14.30 9.27 44.42
C ASN A 316 14.95 8.45 43.30
N ARG A 317 14.29 7.37 42.86
CA ARG A 317 14.76 6.52 41.77
C ARG A 317 14.14 6.95 40.44
N VAL A 318 14.87 6.70 39.36
CA VAL A 318 14.44 6.94 37.98
C VAL A 318 14.38 5.58 37.28
N PHE A 319 13.27 5.29 36.64
CA PHE A 319 13.01 4.04 35.94
C PHE A 319 12.78 4.30 34.46
N ASP A 320 13.28 3.40 33.60
CA ASP A 320 12.83 3.35 32.23
C ASP A 320 11.67 2.38 32.05
N ASN A 321 10.53 2.92 31.69
CA ASN A 321 9.32 2.16 31.51
C ASN A 321 9.04 1.82 30.04
N VAL A 322 9.62 2.55 29.08
CA VAL A 322 9.23 2.46 27.66
C VAL A 322 10.00 1.37 26.93
N GLU A 323 11.33 1.31 27.05
CA GLU A 323 12.14 0.34 26.31
C GLU A 323 11.77 -1.11 26.63
N PRO A 324 11.58 -1.52 27.91
CA PRO A 324 11.26 -2.91 28.25
C PRO A 324 9.86 -3.38 27.82
N PHE A 325 8.99 -2.47 27.35
CA PHE A 325 7.69 -2.84 26.79
C PHE A 325 7.82 -3.52 25.44
N PHE A 326 8.80 -3.06 24.64
CA PHE A 326 9.02 -3.60 23.31
C PHE A 326 9.92 -4.82 23.39
N GLN A 327 9.60 -5.82 22.56
CA GLN A 327 10.43 -6.99 22.36
C GLN A 327 11.09 -6.94 20.97
N THR A 328 12.14 -7.75 20.78
CA THR A 328 12.63 -8.03 19.43
C THR A 328 11.66 -9.02 18.80
N GLY A 329 10.92 -8.56 17.79
CA GLY A 329 10.07 -9.42 16.97
C GLY A 329 10.89 -10.17 15.93
N HIS A 330 10.25 -11.09 15.22
CA HIS A 330 10.87 -11.81 14.13
C HIS A 330 9.87 -12.12 13.03
N THR A 331 10.36 -12.29 11.81
CA THR A 331 9.56 -12.73 10.67
C THR A 331 10.31 -13.85 9.96
N ALA A 332 9.67 -15.00 9.77
CA ALA A 332 10.17 -16.12 8.99
C ALA A 332 9.21 -16.40 7.83
N THR A 333 9.71 -16.34 6.59
CA THR A 333 8.93 -16.74 5.41
C THR A 333 9.60 -17.91 4.71
N ASN A 334 8.81 -18.93 4.40
CA ASN A 334 9.26 -20.13 3.69
C ASN A 334 8.33 -20.37 2.50
N GLY A 335 8.91 -20.61 1.33
CA GLY A 335 8.17 -20.85 0.11
C GLY A 335 8.78 -21.96 -0.74
N ILE A 336 7.92 -22.76 -1.34
CA ILE A 336 8.28 -23.75 -2.35
C ILE A 336 7.43 -23.48 -3.59
N THR A 337 8.07 -23.33 -4.74
CA THR A 337 7.40 -23.20 -6.04
C THR A 337 7.87 -24.29 -6.97
N VAL A 338 6.94 -25.04 -7.56
CA VAL A 338 7.20 -26.00 -8.62
C VAL A 338 6.61 -25.43 -9.91
N ALA A 339 7.44 -25.23 -10.92
CA ALA A 339 7.00 -24.65 -12.19
C ALA A 339 7.55 -25.41 -13.39
N ASN A 340 6.78 -25.50 -14.47
CA ASN A 340 7.19 -26.16 -15.71
C ASN A 340 6.58 -25.48 -16.94
N SER A 341 7.22 -25.64 -18.09
CA SER A 341 6.77 -25.16 -19.39
C SER A 341 7.08 -26.22 -20.45
N GLY A 342 6.14 -26.46 -21.36
CA GLY A 342 6.30 -27.40 -22.48
C GLY A 342 5.30 -27.14 -23.61
N GLU A 343 5.20 -28.09 -24.56
CA GLU A 343 4.36 -27.93 -25.75
C GLU A 343 2.87 -27.71 -25.43
N LEU A 344 2.36 -28.41 -24.42
CA LEU A 344 0.95 -28.34 -23.99
C LEU A 344 0.63 -27.12 -23.12
N GLY A 345 1.63 -26.33 -22.72
CA GLY A 345 1.43 -25.15 -21.87
C GLY A 345 2.42 -25.02 -20.72
N ASN A 346 2.09 -24.17 -19.77
CA ASN A 346 2.88 -23.86 -18.58
C ASN A 346 2.04 -23.94 -17.31
N TYR A 347 2.67 -24.31 -16.20
CA TYR A 347 2.05 -24.25 -14.88
C TYR A 347 3.06 -23.88 -13.79
N ALA A 348 2.55 -23.34 -12.69
CA ALA A 348 3.25 -23.13 -11.44
C ALA A 348 2.32 -23.49 -10.26
N VAL A 349 2.88 -24.19 -9.29
CA VAL A 349 2.26 -24.47 -7.99
C VAL A 349 3.18 -23.93 -6.92
N SER A 350 2.65 -23.12 -6.01
CA SER A 350 3.41 -22.58 -4.89
C SER A 350 2.71 -22.79 -3.57
N LEU A 351 3.52 -23.05 -2.54
CA LEU A 351 3.12 -23.11 -1.14
C LEU A 351 4.00 -22.11 -0.39
N GLY A 352 3.40 -21.34 0.49
CA GLY A 352 4.07 -20.35 1.32
C GLY A 352 3.58 -20.41 2.76
N TYR A 353 4.49 -20.19 3.70
CA TYR A 353 4.17 -20.00 5.11
C TYR A 353 4.97 -18.81 5.63
N THR A 354 4.28 -17.84 6.23
CA THR A 354 4.88 -16.70 6.92
C THR A 354 4.47 -16.77 8.39
N ASP A 355 5.45 -16.66 9.28
CA ASP A 355 5.28 -16.52 10.72
C ASP A 355 5.94 -15.22 11.15
N GLN A 356 5.18 -14.32 11.76
CA GLN A 356 5.64 -13.00 12.15
C GLN A 356 5.24 -12.73 13.60
N GLU A 357 6.22 -12.55 14.48
CA GLU A 357 6.02 -12.04 15.83
C GLU A 357 6.32 -10.54 15.87
N GLY A 358 5.39 -9.76 16.43
CA GLY A 358 5.51 -8.31 16.49
C GLY A 358 6.50 -7.79 17.54
N ILE A 359 6.83 -6.49 17.45
CA ILE A 359 7.65 -5.78 18.44
C ILE A 359 6.92 -5.49 19.76
N VAL A 360 5.60 -5.67 19.78
CA VAL A 360 4.76 -5.64 20.99
C VAL A 360 4.46 -7.08 21.39
N PRO A 361 4.65 -7.48 22.67
CA PRO A 361 4.28 -8.82 23.11
C PRO A 361 2.81 -9.14 22.80
N THR A 362 2.49 -10.41 22.58
CA THR A 362 1.15 -10.90 22.21
C THR A 362 0.60 -10.37 20.89
N THR A 363 1.44 -9.85 20.00
CA THR A 363 1.06 -9.48 18.63
C THR A 363 1.82 -10.31 17.62
N GLY A 364 1.16 -10.66 16.52
CA GLY A 364 1.76 -11.52 15.51
C GLY A 364 0.84 -11.78 14.32
N MET A 365 1.38 -12.45 13.31
CA MET A 365 0.65 -12.92 12.14
C MET A 365 1.20 -14.26 11.67
N GLU A 366 0.31 -15.22 11.45
CA GLU A 366 0.60 -16.45 10.74
C GLU A 366 -0.18 -16.45 9.43
N ARG A 367 0.48 -16.80 8.32
CA ARG A 367 -0.16 -16.86 7.00
C ARG A 367 0.29 -18.07 6.21
N PHE A 368 -0.66 -18.93 5.85
CA PHE A 368 -0.46 -19.99 4.88
C PHE A 368 -1.03 -19.58 3.52
N ASN A 369 -0.25 -19.77 2.45
CA ASN A 369 -0.67 -19.54 1.09
C ASN A 369 -0.49 -20.80 0.24
N ALA A 370 -1.48 -21.11 -0.59
CA ALA A 370 -1.37 -22.13 -1.62
C ALA A 370 -1.89 -21.58 -2.94
N LYS A 371 -1.10 -21.73 -4.01
CA LYS A 371 -1.46 -21.22 -5.32
C LYS A 371 -1.19 -22.24 -6.41
N VAL A 372 -2.09 -22.28 -7.38
CA VAL A 372 -1.95 -23.01 -8.63
C VAL A 372 -2.30 -22.07 -9.78
N GLY A 373 -1.43 -21.97 -10.78
CA GLY A 373 -1.70 -21.19 -11.98
C GLY A 373 -1.08 -21.80 -13.22
N GLY A 374 -1.73 -21.66 -14.37
CA GLY A 374 -1.20 -22.20 -15.63
C GLY A 374 -1.99 -21.77 -16.86
N ASP A 375 -1.35 -21.88 -18.01
CA ASP A 375 -1.93 -21.66 -19.33
C ASP A 375 -1.76 -22.95 -20.15
N PHE A 376 -2.86 -23.58 -20.55
CA PHE A 376 -2.89 -24.87 -21.22
C PHE A 376 -3.39 -24.71 -22.66
N LYS A 377 -2.58 -25.12 -23.64
CA LYS A 377 -2.96 -25.16 -25.06
C LYS A 377 -3.77 -26.43 -25.30
N LEU A 378 -5.09 -26.32 -25.32
CA LEU A 378 -5.99 -27.44 -25.59
C LEU A 378 -5.86 -27.91 -27.05
N ASN A 379 -5.68 -26.96 -27.97
CA ASN A 379 -5.34 -27.14 -29.37
C ASN A 379 -4.83 -25.79 -29.94
N PRO A 380 -4.40 -25.68 -31.23
CA PRO A 380 -3.87 -24.43 -31.77
C PRO A 380 -4.80 -23.21 -31.69
N LYS A 381 -6.11 -23.41 -31.57
CA LYS A 381 -7.12 -22.34 -31.49
C LYS A 381 -7.61 -22.06 -30.08
N PHE A 382 -7.45 -22.99 -29.13
CA PHE A 382 -8.00 -22.87 -27.78
C PHE A 382 -6.91 -22.93 -26.72
N THR A 383 -6.86 -21.91 -25.87
CA THR A 383 -5.97 -21.86 -24.70
C THR A 383 -6.80 -21.60 -23.44
N LEU A 384 -6.66 -22.48 -22.45
CA LEU A 384 -7.31 -22.39 -21.15
C LEU A 384 -6.31 -21.84 -20.13
N GLY A 385 -6.58 -20.67 -19.55
CA GLY A 385 -5.84 -20.14 -18.41
C GLY A 385 -6.59 -20.42 -17.11
N VAL A 386 -5.92 -20.89 -16.08
CA VAL A 386 -6.47 -21.12 -14.73
C VAL A 386 -5.55 -20.47 -13.69
N SER A 387 -6.13 -19.85 -12.67
CA SER A 387 -5.41 -19.36 -11.48
C SER A 387 -6.30 -19.56 -10.27
N ALA A 388 -5.78 -20.17 -9.21
CA ALA A 388 -6.46 -20.39 -7.94
C ALA A 388 -5.48 -20.11 -6.81
N ASN A 389 -5.89 -19.24 -5.88
CA ASN A 389 -5.10 -18.83 -4.73
C ASN A 389 -5.95 -19.04 -3.48
N PHE A 390 -5.36 -19.66 -2.47
CA PHE A 390 -5.93 -19.83 -1.15
C PHE A 390 -5.01 -19.18 -0.13
N ALA A 391 -5.61 -18.47 0.84
CA ALA A 391 -4.91 -17.89 1.97
C ALA A 391 -5.66 -18.20 3.27
N ASP A 392 -4.93 -18.59 4.29
CA ASP A 392 -5.39 -18.69 5.67
C ASP A 392 -4.49 -17.82 6.54
N THR A 393 -5.06 -16.80 7.18
CA THR A 393 -4.31 -15.74 7.87
C THR A 393 -4.88 -15.53 9.26
N HIS A 394 -4.03 -15.73 10.28
CA HIS A 394 -4.30 -15.38 11.67
C HIS A 394 -3.53 -14.10 12.01
N VAL A 395 -4.16 -13.15 12.69
CA VAL A 395 -3.49 -11.92 13.17
C VAL A 395 -3.88 -11.66 14.61
N ASP A 396 -2.90 -11.64 15.52
CA ASP A 396 -3.06 -11.19 16.91
C ASP A 396 -2.72 -9.69 17.02
N LYS A 397 -3.58 -8.94 17.71
CA LYS A 397 -3.55 -7.47 17.77
C LYS A 397 -3.64 -6.96 19.19
N VAL A 398 -3.39 -5.66 19.34
CA VAL A 398 -3.65 -4.87 20.55
C VAL A 398 -4.52 -3.66 20.20
N PRO A 399 -5.28 -3.11 21.16
CA PRO A 399 -6.13 -1.96 20.90
C PRO A 399 -5.26 -0.71 20.69
N GLY A 400 -5.65 0.11 19.71
CA GLY A 400 -4.95 1.34 19.32
C GLY A 400 -5.78 2.61 19.55
N GLY A 401 -5.16 3.76 19.25
CA GLY A 401 -5.81 5.07 19.33
C GLY A 401 -6.23 5.45 20.75
N SER A 402 -7.35 6.17 20.86
CA SER A 402 -7.94 6.67 22.12
C SER A 402 -8.61 5.61 22.99
N ASN A 403 -8.42 4.33 22.68
CA ASN A 403 -8.95 3.23 23.48
C ASN A 403 -8.27 3.21 24.86
N LEU A 404 -9.03 3.23 25.94
CA LEU A 404 -8.49 3.25 27.31
C LEU A 404 -7.79 1.94 27.71
N SER A 405 -7.97 0.87 26.92
CA SER A 405 -7.20 -0.38 27.04
C SER A 405 -5.93 -0.40 26.21
N ASN A 406 -5.66 0.64 25.40
CA ASN A 406 -4.42 0.76 24.65
C ASN A 406 -3.23 0.84 25.63
N PRO A 407 -2.31 -0.14 25.63
CA PRO A 407 -1.21 -0.18 26.60
C PRO A 407 -0.32 1.07 26.52
N LEU A 408 -0.19 1.68 25.33
CA LEU A 408 0.67 2.84 25.12
C LEU A 408 0.19 4.10 25.85
N PHE A 409 -1.11 4.21 26.12
CA PHE A 409 -1.71 5.37 26.78
C PHE A 409 -1.15 5.58 28.20
N THR A 410 -0.88 4.47 28.89
CA THR A 410 -0.24 4.45 30.21
C THR A 410 1.29 4.42 30.07
N LEU A 411 1.83 3.74 29.06
CA LEU A 411 3.26 3.53 28.89
C LEU A 411 4.05 4.85 28.69
N TYR A 412 3.70 5.64 27.67
CA TYR A 412 4.48 6.83 27.31
C TYR A 412 4.40 7.95 28.36
N ALA A 413 3.28 8.00 29.09
CA ALA A 413 3.03 9.00 30.13
C ALA A 413 3.47 8.54 31.53
N ALA A 414 4.11 7.37 31.67
CA ALA A 414 4.48 6.83 32.97
C ALA A 414 5.49 7.74 33.69
N PRO A 415 5.18 8.24 34.91
CA PRO A 415 6.11 9.04 35.69
C PRO A 415 7.44 8.30 35.91
N ARG A 416 8.57 8.98 35.75
CA ARG A 416 9.88 8.32 35.82
C ARG A 416 10.26 7.80 37.19
N ASN A 417 9.62 8.26 38.26
CA ASN A 417 9.82 7.73 39.61
C ASN A 417 8.84 6.59 39.96
N PHE A 418 8.11 6.06 38.97
CA PHE A 418 7.23 4.90 39.11
C PHE A 418 7.79 3.71 38.31
N ASP A 419 7.89 2.54 38.93
CA ASP A 419 8.45 1.34 38.32
C ASP A 419 7.35 0.39 37.80
N LEU A 420 7.02 0.46 36.50
CA LEU A 420 6.00 -0.41 35.90
C LEU A 420 6.43 -1.88 35.85
N TRP A 421 7.74 -2.14 35.84
CA TRP A 421 8.30 -3.47 35.61
C TRP A 421 8.62 -4.19 36.92
N GLY A 422 9.05 -3.45 37.94
CA GLY A 422 9.31 -3.96 39.28
C GLY A 422 8.05 -4.15 40.15
N LEU A 423 6.95 -3.44 39.85
CA LEU A 423 5.69 -3.61 40.57
C LEU A 423 4.79 -4.71 39.97
N PRO A 424 3.95 -5.38 40.76
CA PRO A 424 2.88 -6.22 40.23
C PRO A 424 1.87 -5.36 39.45
N PHE A 425 1.35 -5.87 38.34
CA PHE A 425 0.35 -5.16 37.52
C PHE A 425 -1.11 -5.45 37.94
N ALA A 426 -1.31 -6.42 38.84
CA ALA A 426 -2.61 -6.81 39.37
C ALA A 426 -2.51 -7.20 40.86
N ASP A 427 -3.62 -7.08 41.57
CA ASP A 427 -3.76 -7.58 42.94
C ASP A 427 -3.60 -9.12 42.97
N PRO A 428 -2.71 -9.69 43.81
CA PRO A 428 -2.50 -11.13 43.86
C PRO A 428 -3.76 -11.94 44.20
N ASN A 429 -4.73 -11.32 44.91
CA ASN A 429 -5.98 -11.98 45.30
C ASN A 429 -7.11 -11.71 44.30
N ASN A 430 -6.94 -10.76 43.38
CA ASN A 430 -7.90 -10.46 42.33
C ASN A 430 -7.16 -9.98 41.06
N PRO A 431 -6.87 -10.89 40.10
CA PRO A 431 -6.10 -10.54 38.91
C PRO A 431 -6.80 -9.51 38.00
N PHE A 432 -8.08 -9.20 38.24
CA PHE A 432 -8.86 -8.21 37.50
C PHE A 432 -8.88 -6.84 38.19
N LYS A 433 -8.26 -6.72 39.36
CA LYS A 433 -8.00 -5.44 40.03
C LYS A 433 -6.59 -4.99 39.69
N GLN A 434 -6.49 -4.03 38.79
CA GLN A 434 -5.19 -3.53 38.30
C GLN A 434 -4.46 -2.71 39.37
N ILE A 435 -3.14 -2.81 39.37
CA ILE A 435 -2.24 -1.93 40.12
C ILE A 435 -1.57 -1.02 39.10
N ASN A 436 -1.79 0.29 39.22
CA ASN A 436 -1.30 1.29 38.27
C ASN A 436 -1.10 2.64 38.97
N TYR A 437 -0.33 3.54 38.35
CA TYR A 437 -0.11 4.91 38.86
C TYR A 437 -1.30 5.85 38.58
N ARG A 438 -2.30 5.38 37.82
CA ARG A 438 -3.50 6.12 37.45
C ARG A 438 -4.73 5.21 37.39
N GLY A 439 -5.91 5.79 37.60
CA GLY A 439 -7.20 5.08 37.43
C GLY A 439 -7.75 5.14 36.00
N ALA A 440 -8.76 4.31 35.70
CA ALA A 440 -9.57 4.30 34.47
C ALA A 440 -8.89 3.89 33.14
N ILE A 441 -7.55 3.76 33.12
CA ILE A 441 -6.77 3.34 31.94
C ILE A 441 -5.96 2.11 32.32
N ASP A 442 -5.88 1.15 31.41
CA ASP A 442 -5.21 -0.12 31.70
C ASP A 442 -3.72 0.07 31.99
N ASN A 443 -3.21 -0.69 32.95
CA ASN A 443 -1.79 -0.96 33.08
C ASN A 443 -1.34 -1.71 31.81
N PRO A 444 -0.22 -1.32 31.17
CA PRO A 444 0.20 -1.91 29.90
C PRO A 444 0.41 -3.43 30.00
N ARG A 445 1.01 -3.91 31.10
CA ARG A 445 1.25 -5.34 31.34
C ARG A 445 -0.05 -6.09 31.59
N TRP A 446 -0.99 -5.46 32.31
CA TRP A 446 -2.31 -6.03 32.55
C TRP A 446 -3.10 -6.16 31.24
N SER A 447 -3.06 -5.13 30.39
CA SER A 447 -3.76 -5.13 29.10
C SER A 447 -3.28 -6.26 28.21
N LEU A 448 -1.95 -6.42 28.05
CA LEU A 448 -1.36 -7.49 27.25
C LEU A 448 -1.68 -8.89 27.80
N ALA A 449 -1.76 -9.06 29.12
CA ALA A 449 -2.04 -10.36 29.74
C ALA A 449 -3.53 -10.74 29.66
N ASN A 450 -4.44 -9.77 29.78
CA ASN A 450 -5.85 -10.03 30.03
C ASN A 450 -6.78 -9.71 28.86
N ASN A 451 -6.48 -8.71 28.04
CA ASN A 451 -7.26 -8.41 26.86
C ASN A 451 -6.80 -9.30 25.69
N LYS A 452 -7.70 -9.61 24.73
CA LYS A 452 -7.36 -10.44 23.57
C LYS A 452 -8.07 -9.93 22.32
N PHE A 453 -7.31 -9.73 21.24
CA PHE A 453 -7.83 -9.26 19.96
C PHE A 453 -7.22 -10.05 18.82
N TYR A 454 -8.04 -10.67 17.98
CA TYR A 454 -7.52 -11.38 16.80
C TYR A 454 -8.52 -11.39 15.63
N GLU A 455 -7.99 -11.64 14.43
CA GLU A 455 -8.72 -11.91 13.20
C GLU A 455 -8.22 -13.21 12.56
N ASP A 456 -9.14 -14.10 12.21
CA ASP A 456 -8.93 -15.29 11.40
C ASP A 456 -9.57 -15.09 10.03
N THR A 457 -8.78 -15.11 8.96
CA THR A 457 -9.26 -14.89 7.60
C THR A 457 -8.94 -16.05 6.68
N ARG A 458 -9.98 -16.58 6.03
CA ARG A 458 -9.85 -17.62 5.00
C ARG A 458 -10.36 -17.07 3.68
N ARG A 459 -9.50 -17.09 2.65
CA ARG A 459 -9.78 -16.46 1.36
C ARG A 459 -9.45 -17.38 0.19
N PHE A 460 -10.30 -17.33 -0.82
CA PHE A 460 -10.12 -18.00 -2.10
C PHE A 460 -10.28 -16.99 -3.25
N ILE A 461 -9.26 -16.87 -4.09
CA ILE A 461 -9.27 -16.06 -5.31
C ILE A 461 -9.05 -17.01 -6.49
N GLY A 462 -10.10 -17.22 -7.29
CA GLY A 462 -10.09 -18.13 -8.44
C GLY A 462 -10.43 -17.43 -9.74
N SER A 463 -9.80 -17.86 -10.84
CA SER A 463 -10.13 -17.42 -12.19
C SER A 463 -9.89 -18.52 -13.22
N ALA A 464 -10.76 -18.55 -14.22
CA ALA A 464 -10.61 -19.36 -15.41
C ALA A 464 -10.86 -18.49 -16.65
N SER A 465 -10.03 -18.65 -17.67
CA SER A 465 -10.17 -17.93 -18.94
C SER A 465 -10.04 -18.86 -20.13
N LEU A 466 -10.90 -18.69 -21.12
CA LEU A 466 -10.86 -19.41 -22.37
C LEU A 466 -10.54 -18.42 -23.49
N ASN A 467 -9.37 -18.60 -24.10
CA ASN A 467 -8.95 -17.86 -25.29
C ASN A 467 -9.24 -18.71 -26.51
N TYR A 468 -10.04 -18.20 -27.43
CA TYR A 468 -10.36 -18.80 -28.71
C TYR A 468 -9.86 -17.92 -29.85
N LYS A 469 -9.00 -18.46 -30.72
CA LYS A 469 -8.48 -17.80 -31.93
C LYS A 469 -9.09 -18.45 -33.17
N PRO A 470 -10.31 -18.06 -33.60
CA PRO A 470 -10.92 -18.58 -34.83
C PRO A 470 -10.06 -18.31 -36.07
N LEU A 471 -9.44 -17.13 -36.11
CA LEU A 471 -8.56 -16.59 -37.15
C LEU A 471 -7.33 -15.97 -36.47
N GLU A 472 -6.23 -15.79 -37.20
CA GLU A 472 -4.99 -15.22 -36.62
C GLU A 472 -5.15 -13.79 -36.11
N TRP A 473 -6.00 -13.00 -36.77
CA TRP A 473 -6.29 -11.60 -36.43
C TRP A 473 -7.48 -11.43 -35.46
N LEU A 474 -8.20 -12.50 -35.11
CA LEU A 474 -9.39 -12.45 -34.25
C LEU A 474 -9.21 -13.35 -33.03
N GLY A 475 -9.18 -12.76 -31.84
CA GLY A 475 -9.22 -13.47 -30.56
C GLY A 475 -10.53 -13.21 -29.83
N ILE A 476 -11.11 -14.25 -29.22
CA ILE A 476 -12.25 -14.15 -28.30
C ILE A 476 -11.78 -14.65 -26.95
N ASN A 477 -11.93 -13.84 -25.91
CA ASN A 477 -11.62 -14.21 -24.54
C ASN A 477 -12.91 -14.22 -23.71
N TYR A 478 -13.12 -15.30 -22.96
CA TYR A 478 -14.08 -15.32 -21.87
C TYR A 478 -13.33 -15.58 -20.58
N ARG A 479 -13.55 -14.77 -19.55
CA ARG A 479 -12.97 -14.92 -18.22
C ARG A 479 -14.07 -14.90 -17.16
N LEU A 480 -14.02 -15.85 -16.25
CA LEU A 480 -14.84 -15.90 -15.05
C LEU A 480 -13.90 -15.99 -13.85
N GLY A 481 -14.19 -15.23 -12.81
CA GLY A 481 -13.50 -15.40 -11.54
C GLY A 481 -14.31 -14.95 -10.34
N ASN A 482 -13.78 -15.33 -9.19
CA ASN A 482 -14.41 -15.24 -7.91
C ASN A 482 -13.38 -14.90 -6.84
N ASP A 483 -13.69 -13.93 -5.99
CA ASP A 483 -12.95 -13.61 -4.78
C ASP A 483 -13.91 -13.73 -3.59
N PHE A 484 -13.66 -14.73 -2.75
CA PHE A 484 -14.49 -15.05 -1.60
C PHE A 484 -13.62 -15.09 -0.35
N PHE A 485 -14.07 -14.42 0.71
CA PHE A 485 -13.45 -14.57 2.02
C PHE A 485 -14.44 -14.48 3.16
N ILE A 486 -14.04 -15.09 4.27
CA ILE A 486 -14.64 -14.91 5.58
C ILE A 486 -13.55 -14.48 6.56
N THR A 487 -13.87 -13.48 7.37
CA THR A 487 -13.06 -13.03 8.51
C THR A 487 -13.88 -13.20 9.77
N ASP A 488 -13.41 -14.04 10.68
CA ASP A 488 -13.93 -14.17 12.03
C ASP A 488 -13.01 -13.39 12.98
N GLY A 489 -13.57 -12.48 13.77
CA GLY A 489 -12.79 -11.67 14.70
C GLY A 489 -13.38 -11.69 16.09
N LYS A 490 -12.51 -11.52 17.08
CA LYS A 490 -12.88 -11.46 18.50
C LYS A 490 -12.08 -10.38 19.20
N GLU A 491 -12.79 -9.50 19.88
CA GLU A 491 -12.22 -8.49 20.77
C GLU A 491 -12.70 -8.75 22.20
N VAL A 492 -11.77 -8.92 23.12
CA VAL A 492 -12.04 -9.16 24.53
C VAL A 492 -11.40 -8.04 25.34
N TYR A 493 -12.26 -7.22 25.92
CA TYR A 493 -11.94 -6.31 27.01
C TYR A 493 -12.30 -7.01 28.31
N GLU A 494 -11.31 -7.54 29.02
CA GLU A 494 -11.55 -8.44 30.16
C GLU A 494 -12.19 -7.71 31.35
N LEU A 495 -12.75 -8.46 32.30
CA LEU A 495 -13.17 -7.91 33.59
C LEU A 495 -12.05 -7.06 34.18
N GLY A 496 -12.34 -5.81 34.57
CA GLY A 496 -11.30 -4.90 35.06
C GLY A 496 -10.65 -4.01 34.00
N SER A 497 -11.00 -4.16 32.71
CA SER A 497 -10.55 -3.28 31.62
C SER A 497 -11.16 -1.87 31.69
N GLY A 498 -10.29 -0.86 31.53
CA GLY A 498 -10.63 0.57 31.47
C GLY A 498 -11.57 0.95 30.32
N PHE A 499 -11.64 0.15 29.26
CA PHE A 499 -12.59 0.36 28.15
C PHE A 499 -14.04 0.49 28.64
N THR A 500 -14.40 -0.30 29.66
CA THR A 500 -15.77 -0.35 30.19
C THR A 500 -16.03 0.63 31.34
N GLY A 501 -14.98 1.10 32.04
CA GLY A 501 -15.13 2.06 33.15
C GLY A 501 -15.31 3.50 32.70
N GLY A 502 -14.96 3.84 31.45
CA GLY A 502 -14.85 5.22 31.00
C GLY A 502 -13.74 5.97 31.75
N ARG A 503 -13.54 7.27 31.44
CA ARG A 503 -12.43 8.07 32.00
C ARG A 503 -12.57 8.45 33.49
N SER A 504 -13.76 8.27 34.05
CA SER A 504 -14.13 8.82 35.37
C SER A 504 -14.67 7.78 36.34
N ALA A 505 -14.88 6.54 35.92
CA ALA A 505 -15.38 5.47 36.77
C ALA A 505 -14.46 4.24 36.70
N THR A 506 -14.55 3.39 37.72
CA THR A 506 -13.83 2.12 37.77
C THR A 506 -14.32 1.19 36.65
N PRO A 507 -13.42 0.38 36.05
CA PRO A 507 -13.77 -0.64 35.05
C PRO A 507 -15.09 -1.38 35.31
N SER A 508 -15.98 -1.43 34.32
CA SER A 508 -17.35 -1.96 34.45
C SER A 508 -17.51 -3.32 33.77
N GLY A 509 -17.29 -4.40 34.52
CA GLY A 509 -17.73 -5.74 34.11
C GLY A 509 -17.07 -6.37 32.88
N GLY A 510 -16.34 -5.66 32.01
CA GLY A 510 -15.75 -6.20 30.77
C GLY A 510 -16.72 -6.31 29.59
N GLN A 511 -16.19 -6.50 28.38
CA GLN A 511 -16.93 -6.62 27.12
C GLN A 511 -16.27 -7.64 26.19
N ILE A 512 -17.07 -8.41 25.46
CA ILE A 512 -16.65 -9.30 24.38
C ILE A 512 -17.37 -8.87 23.10
N ASN A 513 -16.65 -8.67 22.00
CA ASN A 513 -17.21 -8.48 20.68
C ASN A 513 -16.78 -9.61 19.75
N ASP A 514 -17.74 -10.40 19.26
CA ASP A 514 -17.53 -11.46 18.28
C ASP A 514 -18.17 -11.04 16.96
N TYR A 515 -17.38 -11.01 15.88
CA TYR A 515 -17.88 -10.62 14.56
C TYR A 515 -17.44 -11.58 13.45
N ALA A 516 -18.28 -11.69 12.43
CA ALA A 516 -18.00 -12.45 11.22
C ALA A 516 -18.35 -11.59 10.00
N PHE A 517 -17.34 -11.32 9.17
CA PHE A 517 -17.47 -10.60 7.91
C PHE A 517 -17.27 -11.56 6.75
N GLN A 518 -18.28 -11.68 5.88
CA GLN A 518 -18.23 -12.48 4.68
C GLN A 518 -18.38 -11.58 3.46
N GLN A 519 -17.54 -11.78 2.45
CA GLN A 519 -17.65 -11.08 1.17
C GLN A 519 -17.44 -12.04 0.00
N ASN A 520 -18.27 -11.88 -1.02
CA ASN A 520 -18.20 -12.64 -2.24
C ASN A 520 -18.25 -11.69 -3.45
N GLN A 521 -17.23 -11.73 -4.28
CA GLN A 521 -17.15 -10.99 -5.53
C GLN A 521 -17.12 -11.94 -6.71
N VAL A 522 -17.97 -11.69 -7.70
CA VAL A 522 -18.00 -12.44 -8.95
C VAL A 522 -17.76 -11.46 -10.09
N ASN A 523 -16.84 -11.83 -10.98
CA ASN A 523 -16.59 -11.06 -12.19
C ASN A 523 -16.58 -11.97 -13.41
N SER A 524 -17.34 -11.58 -14.42
CA SER A 524 -17.47 -12.26 -15.70
C SER A 524 -17.18 -11.25 -16.80
N ASN A 525 -16.25 -11.59 -17.67
CA ASN A 525 -15.80 -10.73 -18.76
C ASN A 525 -15.81 -11.54 -20.07
N ILE A 526 -16.36 -10.96 -21.12
CA ILE A 526 -16.22 -11.47 -22.48
C ILE A 526 -15.71 -10.36 -23.37
N SER A 527 -14.71 -10.66 -24.20
CA SER A 527 -14.17 -9.71 -25.15
C SER A 527 -13.78 -10.37 -26.47
N ALA A 528 -13.83 -9.57 -27.53
CA ALA A 528 -13.29 -9.88 -28.84
C ALA A 528 -12.21 -8.85 -29.18
N ASN A 529 -11.05 -9.32 -29.61
CA ASN A 529 -9.92 -8.53 -30.06
C ASN A 529 -9.67 -8.79 -31.54
N ILE A 530 -9.72 -7.73 -32.34
CA ILE A 530 -9.43 -7.72 -33.77
C ILE A 530 -8.11 -6.97 -33.95
N ASN A 531 -7.02 -7.68 -34.20
CA ASN A 531 -5.71 -7.09 -34.44
C ASN A 531 -5.24 -7.42 -35.85
N ARG A 532 -5.17 -6.41 -36.73
CA ARG A 532 -4.89 -6.60 -38.15
C ARG A 532 -4.04 -5.46 -38.71
N ASP A 533 -3.01 -5.83 -39.45
CA ASP A 533 -2.31 -4.90 -40.35
C ASP A 533 -3.18 -4.68 -41.59
N VAL A 534 -3.74 -3.48 -41.70
CA VAL A 534 -4.61 -3.09 -42.82
C VAL A 534 -3.76 -2.73 -44.04
N THR A 535 -2.59 -2.15 -43.80
CA THR A 535 -1.53 -1.90 -44.78
C THR A 535 -0.18 -2.20 -44.13
N GLU A 536 0.91 -2.22 -44.89
CA GLU A 536 2.28 -2.34 -44.33
C GLU A 536 2.61 -1.26 -43.30
N ASP A 537 1.95 -0.09 -43.43
CA ASP A 537 2.18 1.07 -42.57
C ASP A 537 1.13 1.24 -41.46
N LEU A 538 0.04 0.45 -41.42
CA LEU A 538 -1.11 0.71 -40.56
C LEU A 538 -1.59 -0.56 -39.86
N ASN A 539 -1.39 -0.61 -38.55
CA ASN A 539 -1.98 -1.58 -37.67
C ASN A 539 -3.27 -1.04 -37.04
N VAL A 540 -4.31 -1.88 -37.00
CA VAL A 540 -5.56 -1.60 -36.30
C VAL A 540 -5.81 -2.70 -35.28
N ASN A 541 -5.94 -2.29 -34.01
CA ASN A 541 -6.30 -3.16 -32.92
C ASN A 541 -7.59 -2.66 -32.24
N LEU A 542 -8.68 -3.40 -32.43
CA LEU A 542 -10.00 -3.11 -31.85
C LEU A 542 -10.34 -4.17 -30.81
N LEU A 543 -10.48 -3.76 -29.55
CA LEU A 543 -11.05 -4.54 -28.48
C LEU A 543 -12.49 -4.10 -28.24
N VAL A 544 -13.41 -5.06 -28.13
CA VAL A 544 -14.79 -4.83 -27.70
C VAL A 544 -15.17 -5.88 -26.66
N GLY A 545 -15.94 -5.51 -25.65
CA GLY A 545 -16.31 -6.47 -24.62
C GLY A 545 -17.40 -5.99 -23.68
N SER A 546 -17.80 -6.90 -22.80
CA SER A 546 -18.72 -6.63 -21.71
C SER A 546 -18.22 -7.26 -20.42
N GLU A 547 -18.52 -6.61 -19.31
CA GLU A 547 -18.16 -7.04 -17.97
C GLU A 547 -19.40 -7.03 -17.06
N LEU A 548 -19.56 -8.10 -16.29
CA LEU A 548 -20.45 -8.14 -15.13
C LEU A 548 -19.60 -8.27 -13.88
N TYR A 549 -19.85 -7.40 -12.91
CA TYR A 549 -19.25 -7.45 -11.59
C TYR A 549 -20.34 -7.41 -10.54
N GLU A 550 -20.27 -8.30 -9.57
CA GLU A 550 -21.17 -8.34 -8.43
C GLU A 550 -20.38 -8.52 -7.15
N ILE A 551 -20.75 -7.76 -6.12
CA ILE A 551 -20.20 -7.84 -4.78
C ILE A 551 -21.35 -7.97 -3.78
N ASN A 552 -21.25 -9.00 -2.94
CA ASN A 552 -22.17 -9.25 -1.84
C ASN A 552 -21.37 -9.30 -0.53
N SER A 553 -21.83 -8.61 0.50
CA SER A 553 -21.19 -8.64 1.82
C SER A 553 -22.20 -8.81 2.95
N ARG A 554 -21.75 -9.42 4.04
CA ARG A 554 -22.50 -9.62 5.27
C ARG A 554 -21.58 -9.43 6.47
N LEU A 555 -21.98 -8.58 7.41
CA LEU A 555 -21.35 -8.43 8.72
C LEU A 555 -22.35 -8.89 9.78
N LEU A 556 -21.98 -9.89 10.56
CA LEU A 556 -22.66 -10.26 11.80
C LEU A 556 -21.78 -9.78 12.96
N ASN A 557 -22.36 -9.04 13.92
CA ASN A 557 -21.62 -8.51 15.07
C ASN A 557 -22.41 -8.76 16.35
N ASN A 558 -21.77 -9.41 17.33
CA ASN A 558 -22.35 -9.77 18.62
C ASN A 558 -21.54 -9.13 19.75
N VAL A 559 -22.13 -8.19 20.47
CA VAL A 559 -21.51 -7.51 21.61
C VAL A 559 -22.12 -8.05 22.90
N GLY A 560 -21.28 -8.65 23.74
CA GLY A 560 -21.60 -9.06 25.10
C GLY A 560 -20.99 -8.12 26.14
N GLN A 561 -21.78 -7.65 27.11
CA GLN A 561 -21.33 -6.74 28.18
C GLN A 561 -21.55 -7.35 29.57
N GLY A 562 -20.66 -7.02 30.51
CA GLY A 562 -20.69 -7.53 31.87
C GLY A 562 -20.31 -9.00 31.93
N ILE A 563 -19.03 -9.29 31.73
CA ILE A 563 -18.39 -10.59 31.95
C ILE A 563 -18.59 -11.00 33.41
N GLY A 564 -19.26 -12.14 33.63
CA GLY A 564 -19.56 -12.64 34.97
C GLY A 564 -18.35 -13.30 35.64
N ILE A 565 -17.68 -14.21 34.91
CA ILE A 565 -16.50 -14.94 35.39
C ILE A 565 -15.27 -14.47 34.61
N GLY A 566 -14.35 -13.76 35.25
CA GLY A 566 -13.14 -13.29 34.59
C GLY A 566 -12.28 -14.44 34.04
N GLY A 567 -11.68 -14.23 32.86
CA GLY A 567 -10.89 -15.24 32.14
C GLY A 567 -11.71 -16.22 31.31
N LEU A 568 -13.04 -16.33 31.54
CA LEU A 568 -13.94 -17.09 30.65
C LEU A 568 -14.40 -16.20 29.49
N ARG A 569 -13.58 -16.17 28.43
CA ARG A 569 -13.74 -15.30 27.24
C ARG A 569 -14.78 -15.82 26.24
N ASN A 570 -15.96 -16.18 26.74
CA ASN A 570 -17.08 -16.66 25.95
C ASN A 570 -18.23 -15.64 26.00
N ILE A 571 -18.85 -15.32 24.87
CA ILE A 571 -19.93 -14.33 24.85
C ILE A 571 -21.12 -14.72 25.74
N GLY A 572 -21.38 -16.02 25.93
CA GLY A 572 -22.40 -16.52 26.85
C GLY A 572 -22.13 -16.25 28.34
N ASN A 573 -20.91 -15.85 28.70
CA ASN A 573 -20.52 -15.43 30.05
C ASN A 573 -20.80 -13.93 30.30
N THR A 574 -21.55 -13.27 29.42
CA THR A 574 -21.89 -11.84 29.57
C THR A 574 -23.35 -11.65 30.00
N THR A 575 -23.63 -10.61 30.79
CA THR A 575 -24.97 -10.30 31.30
C THR A 575 -25.94 -9.81 30.22
N VAL A 576 -25.45 -9.04 29.25
CA VAL A 576 -26.26 -8.47 28.16
C VAL A 576 -25.59 -8.79 26.84
N GLN A 577 -26.35 -9.32 25.89
CA GLN A 577 -25.86 -9.70 24.56
C GLN A 577 -26.71 -9.02 23.50
N THR A 578 -26.09 -8.25 22.63
CA THR A 578 -26.74 -7.55 21.52
C THR A 578 -26.16 -8.05 20.21
N THR A 579 -27.04 -8.46 19.29
CA THR A 579 -26.65 -8.90 17.95
C THR A 579 -27.09 -7.87 16.91
N SER A 580 -26.28 -7.71 15.87
CA SER A 580 -26.59 -6.88 14.71
C SER A 580 -26.11 -7.54 13.42
N GLU A 581 -26.83 -7.29 12.34
CA GLU A 581 -26.51 -7.80 11.01
C GLU A 581 -26.59 -6.66 9.99
N THR A 582 -25.58 -6.57 9.13
CA THR A 582 -25.57 -5.71 7.95
C THR A 582 -25.35 -6.55 6.71
N MET A 583 -26.15 -6.32 5.67
CA MET A 583 -26.01 -6.98 4.38
C MET A 583 -25.98 -5.95 3.25
N SER A 584 -25.14 -6.18 2.25
CA SER A 584 -25.10 -5.33 1.05
C SER A 584 -24.93 -6.16 -0.22
N SER A 585 -25.51 -5.67 -1.31
CA SER A 585 -25.37 -6.24 -2.66
C SER A 585 -25.27 -5.12 -3.67
N ARG A 586 -24.24 -5.15 -4.52
CA ARG A 586 -24.02 -4.18 -5.59
C ARG A 586 -23.61 -4.91 -6.86
N ARG A 587 -24.08 -4.41 -8.00
CA ARG A 587 -23.77 -4.95 -9.31
C ARG A 587 -23.45 -3.81 -10.27
N THR A 588 -22.43 -4.04 -11.10
CA THR A 588 -22.09 -3.19 -12.24
C THR A 588 -22.07 -4.03 -13.50
N VAL A 589 -22.71 -3.53 -14.56
CA VAL A 589 -22.62 -4.10 -15.91
C VAL A 589 -22.01 -3.06 -16.81
N GLY A 590 -20.90 -3.39 -17.46
CA GLY A 590 -20.15 -2.50 -18.33
C GLY A 590 -20.05 -3.03 -19.75
N PHE A 591 -20.09 -2.13 -20.72
CA PHE A 591 -19.77 -2.40 -22.12
C PHE A 591 -18.64 -1.47 -22.52
N TYR A 592 -17.59 -1.99 -23.15
CA TYR A 592 -16.41 -1.21 -23.48
C TYR A 592 -15.89 -1.52 -24.88
N SER A 593 -15.24 -0.52 -25.47
CA SER A 593 -14.47 -0.64 -26.69
C SER A 593 -13.17 0.15 -26.56
N ASN A 594 -12.10 -0.36 -27.18
CA ASN A 594 -10.81 0.30 -27.27
C ASN A 594 -10.27 0.12 -28.69
N LEU A 595 -10.08 1.22 -29.41
CA LEU A 595 -9.47 1.27 -30.73
C LEU A 595 -8.05 1.82 -30.60
N GLU A 596 -7.10 1.06 -31.11
CA GLU A 596 -5.70 1.45 -31.23
C GLU A 596 -5.31 1.44 -32.71
N LEU A 597 -4.71 2.54 -33.16
CA LEU A 597 -4.18 2.70 -34.49
C LEU A 597 -2.67 2.95 -34.37
N GLY A 598 -1.87 2.08 -34.97
CA GLY A 598 -0.42 2.25 -35.09
C GLY A 598 -0.07 2.59 -36.53
N TYR A 599 0.60 3.72 -36.76
CA TYR A 599 1.09 4.12 -38.07
C TYR A 599 2.62 4.11 -38.09
N LYS A 600 3.19 3.27 -38.97
CA LYS A 600 4.63 3.10 -39.21
C LYS A 600 5.46 2.92 -37.92
N ASP A 601 4.85 2.35 -36.89
CA ASP A 601 5.43 2.16 -35.55
C ASP A 601 5.93 3.43 -34.84
N TYR A 602 5.63 4.63 -35.34
CA TYR A 602 6.03 5.89 -34.72
C TYR A 602 4.85 6.76 -34.24
N LEU A 603 3.65 6.57 -34.78
CA LEU A 603 2.46 7.32 -34.37
C LEU A 603 1.39 6.35 -33.88
N PHE A 604 1.00 6.51 -32.63
CA PHE A 604 0.01 5.67 -31.97
C PHE A 604 -1.17 6.53 -31.55
N LEU A 605 -2.38 6.17 -31.97
CA LEU A 605 -3.63 6.76 -31.49
C LEU A 605 -4.42 5.71 -30.73
N ASN A 606 -4.89 6.06 -29.55
CA ASN A 606 -5.79 5.25 -28.74
C ASN A 606 -7.10 6.00 -28.52
N ALA A 607 -8.23 5.33 -28.68
CA ALA A 607 -9.55 5.84 -28.33
C ALA A 607 -10.36 4.72 -27.67
N SER A 608 -10.81 4.93 -26.44
CA SER A 608 -11.70 4.01 -25.74
C SER A 608 -12.99 4.68 -25.31
N ALA A 609 -14.02 3.86 -25.19
CA ALA A 609 -15.35 4.26 -24.77
C ALA A 609 -15.92 3.17 -23.86
N ARG A 610 -16.46 3.55 -22.72
CA ARG A 610 -17.11 2.61 -21.80
C ARG A 610 -18.44 3.17 -21.29
N GLN A 611 -19.42 2.27 -21.20
CA GLN A 611 -20.75 2.52 -20.66
C GLN A 611 -20.99 1.56 -19.49
N ASP A 612 -21.10 2.09 -18.27
CA ASP A 612 -21.46 1.33 -17.07
C ASP A 612 -22.92 1.54 -16.69
N TYR A 613 -23.48 0.52 -16.04
CA TYR A 613 -24.76 0.53 -15.35
C TYR A 613 -24.56 0.05 -13.91
N VAL A 614 -24.80 0.92 -12.94
CA VAL A 614 -24.61 0.61 -11.51
C VAL A 614 -25.94 0.39 -10.79
N SER A 615 -26.01 -0.62 -9.93
CA SER A 615 -27.26 -1.00 -9.26
C SER A 615 -27.67 -0.09 -8.11
N ASN A 616 -26.72 0.64 -7.52
CA ASN A 616 -26.89 1.41 -6.29
C ASN A 616 -27.35 2.87 -6.51
N LEU A 617 -27.67 3.24 -7.75
CA LEU A 617 -28.34 4.49 -8.10
C LEU A 617 -29.80 4.24 -8.53
N ALA A 618 -30.62 5.30 -8.52
CA ALA A 618 -32.03 5.20 -8.88
C ALA A 618 -32.21 4.91 -10.38
N PRO A 619 -33.28 4.19 -10.79
CA PRO A 619 -33.62 4.04 -12.20
C PRO A 619 -33.64 5.40 -12.92
N GLY A 620 -33.01 5.48 -14.10
CA GLY A 620 -32.78 6.74 -14.82
C GLY A 620 -31.38 7.32 -14.64
N ASN A 621 -30.74 7.12 -13.47
CA ASN A 621 -29.42 7.68 -13.15
C ASN A 621 -28.30 6.61 -13.04
N ARG A 622 -28.59 5.37 -13.48
CA ARG A 622 -27.65 4.23 -13.37
C ARG A 622 -26.58 4.20 -14.46
N ALA A 623 -26.87 4.84 -15.60
CA ALA A 623 -26.05 4.78 -16.80
C ALA A 623 -24.96 5.86 -16.77
N PHE A 624 -23.71 5.47 -17.02
CA PHE A 624 -22.59 6.40 -17.10
C PHE A 624 -21.67 6.06 -18.27
N PHE A 625 -21.51 7.02 -19.18
CA PHE A 625 -20.62 6.94 -20.33
C PHE A 625 -19.37 7.75 -20.06
N TYR A 626 -18.20 7.21 -20.37
CA TYR A 626 -16.95 7.94 -20.22
C TYR A 626 -15.96 7.56 -21.33
N PRO A 627 -15.52 8.55 -22.14
CA PRO A 627 -14.55 8.36 -23.20
C PRO A 627 -13.11 8.57 -22.71
N SER A 628 -12.16 8.02 -23.47
CA SER A 628 -10.74 8.34 -23.35
C SER A 628 -10.10 8.37 -24.72
N VAL A 629 -9.17 9.30 -24.93
CA VAL A 629 -8.37 9.42 -26.15
C VAL A 629 -6.93 9.75 -25.77
N GLY A 630 -5.98 9.19 -26.50
CA GLY A 630 -4.58 9.53 -26.31
C GLY A 630 -3.77 9.32 -27.57
N ALA A 631 -2.66 10.04 -27.67
CA ALA A 631 -1.72 9.92 -28.76
C ALA A 631 -0.29 9.77 -28.21
N GLY A 632 0.50 8.94 -28.86
CA GLY A 632 1.94 8.80 -28.65
C GLY A 632 2.67 9.02 -29.97
N PHE A 633 3.73 9.82 -29.96
CA PHE A 633 4.56 10.10 -31.13
C PHE A 633 6.03 9.85 -30.79
N VAL A 634 6.59 8.80 -31.39
CA VAL A 634 8.00 8.41 -31.31
C VAL A 634 8.75 9.17 -32.39
N PHE A 635 9.23 10.36 -32.06
CA PHE A 635 9.82 11.27 -33.05
C PHE A 635 11.20 10.79 -33.53
N THR A 636 11.91 9.96 -32.74
CA THR A 636 13.16 9.33 -33.18
C THR A 636 12.92 8.43 -34.39
N ASP A 637 11.90 7.56 -34.31
CA ASP A 637 11.54 6.63 -35.38
C ASP A 637 10.97 7.38 -36.60
N ALA A 638 10.11 8.38 -36.36
CA ALA A 638 9.48 9.17 -37.42
C ALA A 638 10.48 9.95 -38.29
N PHE A 639 11.57 10.44 -37.69
CA PHE A 639 12.59 11.23 -38.38
C PHE A 639 13.87 10.44 -38.69
N GLY A 640 13.91 9.15 -38.36
CA GLY A 640 15.10 8.31 -38.54
C GLY A 640 16.31 8.84 -37.76
N ILE A 641 16.09 9.38 -36.56
CA ILE A 641 17.16 9.85 -35.68
C ILE A 641 17.85 8.62 -35.10
N ASP A 642 18.99 8.29 -35.69
CA ASP A 642 19.85 7.19 -35.25
C ASP A 642 21.24 7.77 -34.93
N ASN A 643 21.45 8.12 -33.65
CA ASN A 643 22.74 8.60 -33.17
C ASN A 643 23.01 8.15 -31.74
N ASN A 644 24.28 8.17 -31.34
CA ASN A 644 24.73 7.69 -30.02
C ASN A 644 24.35 8.60 -28.83
N ILE A 645 23.62 9.69 -29.06
CA ILE A 645 23.23 10.65 -28.02
C ILE A 645 21.79 10.38 -27.61
N LEU A 646 20.84 10.36 -28.55
CA LEU A 646 19.42 10.12 -28.30
C LEU A 646 19.00 8.81 -28.97
N ASP A 647 18.78 7.78 -28.16
CA ASP A 647 18.42 6.44 -28.62
C ASP A 647 16.91 6.32 -28.86
N PHE A 648 16.12 6.97 -28.01
CA PHE A 648 14.66 6.93 -28.07
C PHE A 648 14.07 8.23 -27.58
N GLY A 649 13.07 8.72 -28.30
CA GLY A 649 12.37 9.94 -27.97
C GLY A 649 10.89 9.83 -28.32
N LYS A 650 10.05 9.95 -27.29
CA LYS A 650 8.60 9.88 -27.41
C LYS A 650 7.95 11.00 -26.64
N ILE A 651 6.93 11.59 -27.24
CA ILE A 651 5.99 12.48 -26.55
C ILE A 651 4.60 11.84 -26.55
N ARG A 652 3.83 12.06 -25.49
CA ARG A 652 2.49 11.52 -25.33
C ARG A 652 1.55 12.53 -24.70
N ALA A 653 0.28 12.46 -25.08
CA ALA A 653 -0.80 13.21 -24.47
C ALA A 653 -2.07 12.37 -24.39
N SER A 654 -2.85 12.54 -23.33
CA SER A 654 -4.14 11.86 -23.19
C SER A 654 -5.19 12.71 -22.49
N TYR A 655 -6.45 12.43 -22.81
CA TYR A 655 -7.65 12.92 -22.16
C TYR A 655 -8.52 11.73 -21.78
N ALA A 656 -9.01 11.67 -20.55
CA ALA A 656 -9.91 10.61 -20.12
C ALA A 656 -10.94 11.11 -19.11
N GLU A 657 -12.13 10.54 -19.19
CA GLU A 657 -13.13 10.61 -18.14
C GLU A 657 -13.22 9.24 -17.44
N VAL A 658 -13.35 9.23 -16.12
CA VAL A 658 -13.64 8.01 -15.36
C VAL A 658 -14.62 8.35 -14.25
N GLY A 659 -15.72 7.62 -14.21
CA GLY A 659 -16.77 7.83 -13.21
C GLY A 659 -16.47 7.13 -11.91
N GLN A 660 -17.10 7.58 -10.82
CA GLN A 660 -17.12 6.85 -9.56
C GLN A 660 -18.54 6.83 -9.00
N ALA A 661 -19.08 5.63 -8.81
CA ALA A 661 -20.34 5.44 -8.11
C ALA A 661 -20.09 5.40 -6.59
N PRO A 662 -21.09 5.79 -5.77
CA PRO A 662 -20.96 5.68 -4.32
C PRO A 662 -20.78 4.21 -3.91
N GLU A 663 -20.08 3.93 -2.81
CA GLU A 663 -19.94 2.55 -2.34
C GLU A 663 -21.08 2.13 -1.41
N THR A 664 -21.69 3.11 -0.73
CA THR A 664 -22.84 2.89 0.16
C THR A 664 -24.03 2.35 -0.63
N ALA A 665 -24.57 1.22 -0.17
CA ALA A 665 -25.79 0.63 -0.73
C ALA A 665 -27.03 1.38 -0.24
N PHE A 666 -28.11 1.33 -1.02
CA PHE A 666 -29.46 1.79 -0.65
C PHE A 666 -29.62 3.30 -0.36
N ILE A 667 -28.72 4.16 -0.85
CA ILE A 667 -28.75 5.62 -0.63
C ILE A 667 -29.75 6.41 -1.49
N THR A 668 -30.66 5.74 -2.18
CA THR A 668 -31.63 6.37 -3.11
C THR A 668 -33.04 6.44 -2.54
N LYS A 669 -33.25 5.88 -1.34
CA LYS A 669 -34.56 5.84 -0.66
C LYS A 669 -34.34 6.06 0.83
N ASN A 670 -35.23 6.83 1.47
CA ASN A 670 -35.19 7.00 2.91
C ASN A 670 -35.45 5.68 3.64
N VAL A 671 -34.76 5.49 4.77
CA VAL A 671 -34.80 4.26 5.56
C VAL A 671 -35.11 4.56 7.01
N PHE A 672 -35.66 3.57 7.71
CA PHE A 672 -35.79 3.58 9.16
C PHE A 672 -34.57 2.89 9.78
N VAL A 673 -33.93 3.56 10.73
CA VAL A 673 -32.76 3.06 11.47
C VAL A 673 -33.16 2.67 12.89
N ALA A 674 -32.28 1.99 13.64
CA ALA A 674 -32.50 1.73 15.06
C ALA A 674 -32.78 3.06 15.79
N GLY A 675 -33.83 3.08 16.60
CA GLY A 675 -34.18 4.26 17.38
C GLY A 675 -33.17 4.48 18.52
N GLY A 676 -32.94 5.73 18.85
CA GLY A 676 -32.14 6.09 20.02
C GLY A 676 -31.93 7.60 20.16
N ALA A 677 -31.53 8.03 21.34
CA ALA A 677 -31.17 9.41 21.64
C ALA A 677 -30.00 9.41 22.63
N GLY A 678 -28.87 10.00 22.26
CA GLY A 678 -27.67 10.07 23.09
C GLY A 678 -26.81 11.26 22.69
N SER A 679 -25.79 11.57 23.50
CA SER A 679 -24.89 12.71 23.25
C SER A 679 -24.01 12.53 22.02
N GLY A 680 -23.95 11.31 21.46
CA GLY A 680 -23.11 10.95 20.32
C GLY A 680 -21.64 10.74 20.68
N PHE A 681 -21.26 10.89 21.96
CA PHE A 681 -19.87 10.82 22.42
C PHE A 681 -19.64 9.76 23.51
N LEU A 682 -20.68 9.42 24.29
CA LEU A 682 -20.66 8.39 25.32
C LEU A 682 -21.80 7.39 25.09
N THR A 683 -21.73 6.22 25.71
CA THR A 683 -22.85 5.27 25.85
C THR A 683 -23.87 5.78 26.89
N ASP A 684 -24.25 7.06 26.79
CA ASP A 684 -25.16 7.77 27.70
C ASP A 684 -26.58 7.93 27.13
N GLY A 685 -26.81 7.37 25.95
CA GLY A 685 -28.09 7.46 25.24
C GLY A 685 -29.03 6.28 25.50
N ILE A 686 -30.32 6.53 25.25
CA ILE A 686 -31.31 5.46 25.07
C ILE A 686 -31.03 4.84 23.70
N SER A 687 -30.80 3.53 23.66
CA SER A 687 -30.66 2.77 22.41
C SER A 687 -31.68 1.64 22.38
N PHE A 688 -32.30 1.41 21.22
CA PHE A 688 -33.20 0.28 21.02
C PHE A 688 -32.43 -0.96 20.51
N PRO A 689 -32.77 -2.18 20.99
CA PRO A 689 -33.92 -2.48 21.85
C PRO A 689 -33.76 -2.00 23.30
N PHE A 690 -34.82 -1.42 23.86
CA PHE A 690 -34.85 -0.92 25.23
C PHE A 690 -36.00 -1.61 25.98
N ASN A 691 -35.70 -2.22 27.13
CA ASN A 691 -36.66 -3.02 27.92
C ASN A 691 -37.41 -4.08 27.08
N GLY A 692 -36.69 -4.78 26.19
CA GLY A 692 -37.26 -5.83 25.34
C GLY A 692 -38.15 -5.31 24.19
N LEU A 693 -38.28 -3.99 24.03
CA LEU A 693 -39.01 -3.38 22.92
C LEU A 693 -38.04 -3.00 21.81
N ASN A 694 -38.44 -3.25 20.57
CA ASN A 694 -37.74 -2.73 19.40
C ASN A 694 -38.26 -1.33 19.05
N GLY A 695 -37.38 -0.46 18.55
CA GLY A 695 -37.71 0.91 18.20
C GLY A 695 -36.96 1.31 16.93
N ARG A 696 -37.65 2.00 16.04
CA ARG A 696 -37.09 2.51 14.78
C ARG A 696 -37.44 3.98 14.64
N THR A 697 -36.51 4.75 14.09
CA THR A 697 -36.72 6.15 13.72
C THR A 697 -36.37 6.36 12.25
N LEU A 698 -36.92 7.40 11.63
CA LEU A 698 -36.47 7.82 10.31
C LEU A 698 -34.98 8.22 10.39
N SER A 699 -34.18 7.82 9.40
CA SER A 699 -32.78 8.28 9.30
C SER A 699 -32.71 9.80 9.27
N ASN A 700 -31.74 10.38 10.01
CA ASN A 700 -31.46 11.82 9.98
C ASN A 700 -30.84 12.28 8.64
N THR A 701 -30.37 11.35 7.81
CA THR A 701 -29.85 11.64 6.48
C THR A 701 -30.91 11.37 5.43
N LEU A 702 -31.25 12.41 4.67
CA LEU A 702 -32.11 12.34 3.50
C LEU A 702 -31.36 11.69 2.33
N ASN A 703 -31.87 10.54 1.89
CA ASN A 703 -31.36 9.81 0.74
C ASN A 703 -32.00 10.36 -0.53
N SER A 704 -31.20 10.59 -1.57
CA SER A 704 -31.66 11.27 -2.79
C SER A 704 -31.73 10.32 -4.00
N PRO A 705 -32.88 10.22 -4.70
CA PRO A 705 -32.97 9.49 -5.96
C PRO A 705 -32.31 10.25 -7.12
N LEU A 706 -31.94 11.52 -6.93
CA LEU A 706 -31.34 12.38 -7.95
C LEU A 706 -29.82 12.17 -8.09
N LEU A 707 -29.23 11.31 -7.25
CA LEU A 707 -27.81 11.02 -7.30
C LEU A 707 -27.40 10.45 -8.66
N LYS A 708 -26.33 11.02 -9.20
CA LYS A 708 -25.57 10.55 -10.38
C LYS A 708 -24.14 10.18 -9.96
N PRO A 709 -23.39 9.41 -10.76
CA PRO A 709 -21.98 9.15 -10.49
C PRO A 709 -21.14 10.44 -10.49
N GLN A 710 -20.08 10.44 -9.70
CA GLN A 710 -19.02 11.45 -9.75
C GLN A 710 -18.25 11.27 -11.06
N ASN A 711 -17.66 12.34 -11.61
CA ASN A 711 -16.87 12.26 -12.84
C ASN A 711 -15.49 12.89 -12.65
N THR A 712 -14.43 12.14 -12.97
CA THR A 712 -13.05 12.62 -12.96
C THR A 712 -12.57 12.83 -14.39
N LYS A 713 -12.26 14.07 -14.75
CA LYS A 713 -11.62 14.42 -16.03
C LYS A 713 -10.12 14.51 -15.82
N THR A 714 -9.35 13.83 -16.66
CA THR A 714 -7.89 13.80 -16.60
C THR A 714 -7.31 14.27 -17.92
N VAL A 715 -6.37 15.21 -17.86
CA VAL A 715 -5.48 15.58 -18.98
C VAL A 715 -4.06 15.25 -18.58
N GLU A 716 -3.32 14.55 -19.44
CA GLU A 716 -1.92 14.20 -19.22
C GLU A 716 -1.07 14.56 -20.42
N VAL A 717 0.13 15.05 -20.16
CA VAL A 717 1.19 15.24 -21.16
C VAL A 717 2.47 14.70 -20.58
N GLY A 718 3.23 13.95 -21.36
CA GLY A 718 4.49 13.39 -20.91
C GLY A 718 5.46 13.10 -22.05
N GLY A 719 6.68 12.73 -21.67
CA GLY A 719 7.71 12.30 -22.60
C GLY A 719 8.61 11.24 -22.00
N ASP A 720 9.10 10.34 -22.85
CA ASP A 720 10.09 9.31 -22.54
C ASP A 720 11.30 9.57 -23.44
N PHE A 721 12.45 9.77 -22.80
CA PHE A 721 13.70 10.07 -23.48
C PHE A 721 14.79 9.13 -22.96
N ARG A 722 15.50 8.51 -23.89
CA ARG A 722 16.60 7.58 -23.59
C ARG A 722 17.84 7.99 -24.36
N PHE A 723 18.95 8.09 -23.65
CA PHE A 723 20.20 8.64 -24.14
C PHE A 723 21.38 7.69 -23.89
N PHE A 724 22.38 7.80 -24.75
CA PHE A 724 23.69 7.15 -24.63
C PHE A 724 23.61 5.62 -24.51
N ASN A 725 22.85 4.96 -25.38
CA ASN A 725 22.48 3.54 -25.35
C ASN A 725 21.72 3.17 -24.06
N ASN A 726 20.67 3.94 -23.74
CA ASN A 726 19.81 3.77 -22.56
C ASN A 726 20.56 3.88 -21.23
N ARG A 727 21.71 4.55 -21.20
CA ARG A 727 22.44 4.82 -19.97
C ARG A 727 21.86 5.99 -19.20
N PHE A 728 21.08 6.86 -19.84
CA PHE A 728 20.27 7.84 -19.16
C PHE A 728 18.84 7.76 -19.70
N THR A 729 17.90 7.41 -18.84
CA THR A 729 16.47 7.40 -19.17
C THR A 729 15.73 8.43 -18.33
N LEU A 730 14.74 9.08 -18.93
CA LEU A 730 13.89 10.09 -18.30
C LEU A 730 12.45 9.92 -18.80
N ASP A 731 11.55 9.48 -17.92
CA ASP A 731 10.10 9.61 -18.12
C ASP A 731 9.60 10.77 -17.27
N TYR A 732 8.91 11.72 -17.90
CA TYR A 732 8.26 12.83 -17.23
C TYR A 732 6.79 12.88 -17.59
N THR A 733 5.93 13.13 -16.59
CA THR A 733 4.49 13.31 -16.78
C THR A 733 4.01 14.53 -15.99
N TYR A 734 3.25 15.38 -16.65
CA TYR A 734 2.41 16.40 -16.03
C TYR A 734 0.95 16.03 -16.21
N TYR A 735 0.15 16.15 -15.15
CA TYR A 735 -1.27 15.83 -15.19
C TYR A 735 -2.10 16.85 -14.45
N VAL A 736 -3.36 16.98 -14.90
CA VAL A 736 -4.43 17.70 -14.21
C VAL A 736 -5.65 16.79 -14.17
N GLN A 737 -6.17 16.58 -12.96
CA GLN A 737 -7.36 15.79 -12.67
C GLN A 737 -8.39 16.69 -12.01
N THR A 738 -9.61 16.71 -12.54
CA THR A 738 -10.71 17.49 -11.97
C THR A 738 -11.89 16.56 -11.75
N THR A 739 -12.26 16.37 -10.49
CA THR A 739 -13.42 15.55 -10.12
C THR A 739 -14.60 16.43 -9.74
N THR A 740 -15.68 16.32 -10.50
CA THR A 740 -16.93 17.06 -10.29
C THR A 740 -18.03 16.15 -9.76
N ASP A 741 -19.13 16.76 -9.30
CA ASP A 741 -20.33 16.07 -8.83
C ASP A 741 -20.06 15.18 -7.61
N GLN A 742 -19.21 15.62 -6.67
CA GLN A 742 -18.84 14.83 -5.49
C GLN A 742 -20.09 14.40 -4.72
N ILE A 743 -20.12 13.17 -4.22
CA ILE A 743 -21.28 12.63 -3.49
C ILE A 743 -20.95 12.63 -2.00
N PHE A 744 -21.58 13.53 -1.25
CA PHE A 744 -21.45 13.59 0.21
C PHE A 744 -22.75 14.07 0.85
N ALA A 745 -22.83 13.91 2.18
CA ALA A 745 -23.96 14.38 2.96
C ALA A 745 -23.84 15.89 3.21
N VAL A 746 -24.63 16.69 2.51
CA VAL A 746 -24.71 18.14 2.65
C VAL A 746 -25.52 18.47 3.91
N PRO A 747 -25.01 19.26 4.87
CA PRO A 747 -25.75 19.63 6.08
C PRO A 747 -27.06 20.35 5.76
N LEU A 748 -28.11 20.06 6.54
CA LEU A 748 -29.40 20.72 6.49
C LEU A 748 -29.80 21.24 7.88
N ALA A 749 -30.63 22.28 7.91
CA ALA A 749 -31.26 22.71 9.16
C ALA A 749 -32.18 21.58 9.69
N PRO A 750 -32.02 21.13 10.95
CA PRO A 750 -32.82 20.03 11.52
C PRO A 750 -34.34 20.25 11.46
N SER A 751 -34.80 21.50 11.35
CA SER A 751 -36.22 21.85 11.14
C SER A 751 -36.81 21.29 9.84
N ALA A 752 -35.99 20.89 8.87
CA ALA A 752 -36.41 20.20 7.65
C ALA A 752 -36.83 18.73 7.89
N GLY A 753 -36.66 18.21 9.11
CA GLY A 753 -36.90 16.81 9.46
C GLY A 753 -35.70 15.89 9.20
N PHE A 754 -34.58 16.45 8.72
CA PHE A 754 -33.31 15.79 8.46
C PHE A 754 -32.17 16.72 8.87
N THR A 755 -30.99 16.18 9.20
CA THR A 755 -29.79 16.98 9.48
C THR A 755 -28.81 17.03 8.31
N SER A 756 -29.02 16.21 7.28
CA SER A 756 -28.20 16.19 6.07
C SER A 756 -28.93 15.57 4.89
N GLU A 757 -28.46 15.81 3.67
CA GLU A 757 -28.94 15.17 2.43
C GLU A 757 -27.75 14.71 1.58
N PHE A 758 -27.80 13.46 1.08
CA PHE A 758 -26.87 13.03 0.04
C PHE A 758 -27.13 13.77 -1.27
N ARG A 759 -26.13 14.51 -1.75
CA ARG A 759 -26.24 15.31 -2.98
C ARG A 759 -24.95 15.23 -3.79
N ASN A 760 -25.07 15.36 -5.11
CA ASN A 760 -23.94 15.69 -5.97
C ASN A 760 -23.64 17.19 -5.83
N ALA A 761 -22.52 17.54 -5.22
CA ALA A 761 -22.06 18.91 -5.04
C ALA A 761 -20.54 18.95 -4.99
N GLY A 762 -19.94 20.12 -5.19
CA GLY A 762 -18.51 20.30 -5.00
C GLY A 762 -17.60 19.74 -6.09
N LYS A 763 -16.34 20.19 -6.01
CA LYS A 763 -15.31 19.97 -7.03
C LYS A 763 -13.94 19.85 -6.36
N LEU A 764 -13.16 18.87 -6.79
CA LEU A 764 -11.80 18.61 -6.33
C LEU A 764 -10.85 18.65 -7.54
N GLU A 765 -9.69 19.27 -7.41
CA GLU A 765 -8.64 19.29 -8.44
C GLU A 765 -7.34 18.72 -7.90
N THR A 766 -6.66 17.88 -8.67
CA THR A 766 -5.27 17.49 -8.45
C THR A 766 -4.44 17.84 -9.66
N LYS A 767 -3.36 18.59 -9.48
CA LYS A 767 -2.34 18.80 -10.52
C LYS A 767 -0.98 18.38 -9.99
N GLY A 768 -0.16 17.77 -10.83
CA GLY A 768 1.12 17.27 -10.38
C GLY A 768 2.12 16.93 -11.46
N HIS A 769 3.34 16.71 -10.99
CA HIS A 769 4.53 16.35 -11.73
C HIS A 769 5.01 14.98 -11.26
N GLU A 770 5.30 14.08 -12.20
CA GLU A 770 5.94 12.79 -11.99
C GLU A 770 7.20 12.74 -12.84
N LEU A 771 8.30 12.30 -12.24
CA LEU A 771 9.57 12.10 -12.94
C LEU A 771 10.20 10.79 -12.50
N ILE A 772 10.64 10.01 -13.48
CA ILE A 772 11.43 8.80 -13.29
C ILE A 772 12.71 9.00 -14.08
N ALA A 773 13.85 8.90 -13.42
CA ALA A 773 15.15 9.01 -14.07
C ALA A 773 16.06 7.87 -13.66
N THR A 774 16.68 7.21 -14.63
CA THR A 774 17.73 6.21 -14.38
C THR A 774 19.01 6.62 -15.07
N ILE A 775 20.13 6.57 -14.34
CA ILE A 775 21.47 6.84 -14.85
C ILE A 775 22.34 5.61 -14.59
N ILE A 776 23.03 5.12 -15.62
CA ILE A 776 24.00 4.03 -15.57
C ILE A 776 25.38 4.61 -15.94
N PRO A 777 26.07 5.25 -14.99
CA PRO A 777 27.37 5.89 -15.27
C PRO A 777 28.42 4.87 -15.72
N VAL A 778 28.40 3.65 -15.17
CA VAL A 778 29.36 2.59 -15.49
C VAL A 778 28.62 1.31 -15.81
N LYS A 779 28.89 0.76 -16.99
CA LYS A 779 28.42 -0.55 -17.43
C LYS A 779 29.53 -1.26 -18.19
N THR A 780 29.93 -2.42 -17.65
CA THR A 780 30.93 -3.35 -18.17
C THR A 780 30.41 -4.77 -17.99
N ASP A 781 31.07 -5.77 -18.58
CA ASP A 781 30.65 -7.17 -18.43
C ASP A 781 30.69 -7.69 -16.98
N ALA A 782 31.54 -7.09 -16.14
CA ALA A 782 31.74 -7.54 -14.76
C ALA A 782 31.08 -6.63 -13.72
N PHE A 783 30.82 -5.37 -14.05
CA PHE A 783 30.38 -4.33 -13.14
C PHE A 783 29.33 -3.42 -13.78
N GLU A 784 28.23 -3.20 -13.07
CA GLU A 784 27.22 -2.18 -13.39
C GLU A 784 26.97 -1.31 -12.14
N TRP A 785 26.88 0.00 -12.35
CA TRP A 785 26.41 0.95 -11.36
C TRP A 785 25.17 1.66 -11.92
N SER A 786 24.06 1.59 -11.22
CA SER A 786 22.79 2.23 -11.57
C SER A 786 22.31 3.17 -10.48
N LEU A 787 21.71 4.28 -10.89
CA LEU A 787 21.10 5.29 -10.04
C LEU A 787 19.68 5.53 -10.56
N THR A 788 18.66 5.20 -9.79
CA THR A 788 17.26 5.38 -10.18
C THR A 788 16.57 6.33 -9.21
N THR A 789 15.83 7.28 -9.74
CA THR A 789 15.08 8.27 -8.97
C THR A 789 13.61 8.25 -9.37
N ASN A 790 12.73 8.25 -8.38
CA ASN A 790 11.30 8.52 -8.54
C ASN A 790 10.98 9.83 -7.82
N PHE A 791 10.37 10.79 -8.52
CA PHE A 791 9.94 12.08 -7.94
C PHE A 791 8.46 12.30 -8.22
N SER A 792 7.74 12.80 -7.22
CA SER A 792 6.33 13.14 -7.30
C SER A 792 6.06 14.43 -6.53
N SER A 793 5.34 15.36 -7.14
CA SER A 793 4.82 16.56 -6.49
C SER A 793 3.41 16.83 -7.00
N TYR A 794 2.47 17.08 -6.10
CA TYR A 794 1.09 17.34 -6.46
C TYR A 794 0.43 18.32 -5.50
N LYS A 795 -0.62 19.00 -5.97
CA LYS A 795 -1.51 19.82 -5.16
C LYS A 795 -2.94 19.30 -5.36
N ASN A 796 -3.54 18.75 -4.31
CA ASN A 796 -4.95 18.34 -4.26
C ASN A 796 -5.76 19.41 -3.52
N GLU A 797 -6.75 20.01 -4.16
CA GLU A 797 -7.44 21.23 -3.70
C GLU A 797 -8.95 21.10 -3.84
N VAL A 798 -9.68 21.45 -2.79
CA VAL A 798 -11.14 21.55 -2.80
C VAL A 798 -11.48 22.88 -3.46
N LEU A 799 -11.93 22.86 -4.71
CA LEU A 799 -12.28 24.09 -5.42
C LEU A 799 -13.60 24.67 -4.93
N GLU A 800 -14.59 23.82 -4.68
CA GLU A 800 -15.90 24.24 -4.17
C GLU A 800 -16.59 23.08 -3.42
N LEU A 801 -17.51 23.41 -2.52
CA LEU A 801 -18.44 22.49 -1.86
C LEU A 801 -19.88 22.83 -2.28
N ALA A 802 -20.89 22.34 -1.55
CA ALA A 802 -22.27 22.78 -1.77
C ALA A 802 -22.42 24.26 -1.39
N GLU A 803 -23.34 24.97 -2.04
CA GLU A 803 -23.64 26.38 -1.72
C GLU A 803 -23.96 26.54 -0.23
N GLY A 804 -23.29 27.50 0.42
CA GLY A 804 -23.43 27.75 1.86
C GLY A 804 -22.70 26.76 2.78
N VAL A 805 -21.86 25.88 2.23
CA VAL A 805 -21.02 24.94 3.00
C VAL A 805 -19.55 25.33 2.85
N ASP A 806 -18.95 25.86 3.92
CA ASP A 806 -17.55 26.28 3.90
C ASP A 806 -16.59 25.09 4.07
N ASN A 807 -16.99 24.09 4.85
CA ASN A 807 -16.21 22.89 5.09
C ASN A 807 -17.09 21.69 5.48
N ILE A 808 -16.55 20.49 5.35
CA ILE A 808 -17.17 19.23 5.80
C ILE A 808 -16.21 18.42 6.66
N PHE A 809 -16.74 17.75 7.69
CA PHE A 809 -15.99 16.86 8.58
C PHE A 809 -15.70 15.52 7.90
N LEU A 810 -14.42 15.11 7.90
CA LEU A 810 -13.97 13.83 7.32
C LEU A 810 -13.69 12.77 8.40
N GLY A 811 -13.37 13.18 9.62
CA GLY A 811 -13.03 12.32 10.75
C GLY A 811 -12.10 13.01 11.75
N GLY A 812 -11.81 12.33 12.86
CA GLY A 812 -10.95 12.85 13.93
C GLY A 812 -11.69 13.04 15.25
N PHE A 813 -11.14 13.88 16.13
CA PHE A 813 -11.70 14.18 17.45
C PHE A 813 -12.75 15.31 17.36
N VAL A 814 -13.26 15.75 18.51
CA VAL A 814 -14.03 17.02 18.57
C VAL A 814 -13.11 18.15 18.09
N THR A 815 -11.93 18.27 18.69
CA THR A 815 -10.85 19.18 18.28
C THR A 815 -9.49 18.52 18.62
N PRO A 816 -8.51 18.44 17.71
CA PRO A 816 -8.63 18.71 16.27
C PRO A 816 -9.42 17.64 15.53
N ASN A 817 -9.87 18.03 14.33
CA ASN A 817 -10.45 17.12 13.36
C ASN A 817 -9.88 17.39 11.96
N ILE A 818 -10.20 16.51 11.03
CA ILE A 818 -9.81 16.61 9.63
C ILE A 818 -11.02 17.04 8.81
N ARG A 819 -10.83 18.03 7.94
CA ARG A 819 -11.89 18.59 7.10
C ARG A 819 -11.49 18.70 5.64
N ALA A 820 -12.49 18.78 4.78
CA ALA A 820 -12.37 19.36 3.45
C ALA A 820 -12.95 20.78 3.51
N GLU A 821 -12.18 21.78 3.11
CA GLU A 821 -12.52 23.21 3.20
C GLU A 821 -12.47 23.84 1.81
N ALA A 822 -13.52 24.56 1.41
CA ALA A 822 -13.58 25.19 0.09
C ALA A 822 -12.45 26.22 -0.09
N GLY A 823 -11.73 26.15 -1.21
CA GLY A 823 -10.53 26.93 -1.49
C GLY A 823 -9.26 26.44 -0.78
N GLY A 824 -9.35 25.35 0.00
CA GLY A 824 -8.24 24.78 0.76
C GLY A 824 -7.64 23.52 0.15
N ALA A 825 -6.48 23.13 0.66
CA ALA A 825 -5.87 21.84 0.38
C ALA A 825 -6.76 20.68 0.89
N TYR A 826 -6.70 19.50 0.26
CA TYR A 826 -7.41 18.31 0.72
C TYR A 826 -6.47 17.22 1.27
N PRO A 827 -6.67 16.73 2.50
CA PRO A 827 -7.45 17.31 3.59
C PRO A 827 -6.63 18.30 4.44
N ILE A 828 -7.33 19.09 5.27
CA ILE A 828 -6.72 20.00 6.25
C ILE A 828 -6.91 19.51 7.69
N ILE A 829 -6.03 19.97 8.57
CA ILE A 829 -6.19 19.86 10.02
C ILE A 829 -6.95 21.09 10.50
N PHE A 830 -8.07 20.88 11.17
CA PHE A 830 -8.93 21.94 11.69
C PHE A 830 -8.94 21.93 13.23
N GLY A 831 -8.69 23.08 13.84
CA GLY A 831 -8.69 23.22 15.30
C GLY A 831 -8.28 24.61 15.77
N SER A 832 -8.15 24.80 17.09
CA SER A 832 -7.83 26.12 17.67
C SER A 832 -6.44 26.61 17.26
N SER A 833 -6.39 27.86 16.78
CA SER A 833 -5.18 28.54 16.27
C SER A 833 -4.51 29.44 17.31
N PHE A 834 -3.32 29.95 17.01
CA PHE A 834 -2.76 31.12 17.70
C PHE A 834 -3.41 32.41 17.19
N VAL A 835 -3.65 33.39 18.07
CA VAL A 835 -3.92 34.76 17.63
C VAL A 835 -2.62 35.36 17.08
N ARG A 836 -2.71 36.00 15.91
CA ARG A 836 -1.57 36.61 15.22
C ARG A 836 -1.81 38.09 14.94
N ASP A 837 -0.73 38.86 14.92
CA ASP A 837 -0.76 40.24 14.39
C ASP A 837 -0.76 40.25 12.85
N ASP A 838 -0.89 41.43 12.25
CA ASP A 838 -0.93 41.61 10.80
C ASP A 838 0.37 41.17 10.09
N ALA A 839 1.48 41.03 10.83
CA ALA A 839 2.75 40.51 10.32
C ALA A 839 2.90 38.99 10.51
N GLY A 840 1.90 38.32 11.11
CA GLY A 840 1.87 36.88 11.35
C GLY A 840 2.53 36.42 12.65
N ASN A 841 3.03 37.33 13.50
CA ASN A 841 3.64 36.97 14.76
C ASN A 841 2.57 36.51 15.76
N VAL A 842 2.90 35.52 16.60
CA VAL A 842 2.02 35.11 17.71
C VAL A 842 1.84 36.29 18.67
N VAL A 843 0.61 36.52 19.11
CA VAL A 843 0.32 37.49 20.17
C VAL A 843 0.19 36.79 21.52
N VAL A 844 0.88 37.30 22.53
CA VAL A 844 0.76 36.85 23.92
C VAL A 844 -0.14 37.77 24.74
N ASP A 845 -0.79 37.23 25.77
CA ASP A 845 -1.69 37.99 26.64
C ASP A 845 -0.91 38.98 27.52
N SER A 846 -1.09 40.28 27.28
CA SER A 846 -0.43 41.35 28.03
C SER A 846 -1.20 41.78 29.29
N ARG A 847 -2.35 41.17 29.60
CA ARG A 847 -3.12 41.54 30.79
C ARG A 847 -2.59 40.80 32.02
N ALA A 848 -1.95 41.53 32.93
CA ALA A 848 -1.49 40.97 34.20
C ALA A 848 -2.64 40.57 35.14
N THR A 849 -3.83 41.19 34.97
CA THR A 849 -5.02 40.93 35.78
C THR A 849 -6.25 40.69 34.92
N LEU A 850 -7.12 39.79 35.37
CA LEU A 850 -8.44 39.56 34.78
C LEU A 850 -9.44 40.67 35.16
N ALA A 851 -10.58 40.73 34.47
CA ALA A 851 -11.61 41.75 34.71
C ALA A 851 -12.18 41.75 36.14
N ASN A 852 -12.10 40.62 36.84
CA ASN A 852 -12.52 40.48 38.25
C ASN A 852 -11.43 40.91 39.26
N GLY A 853 -10.29 41.45 38.79
CA GLY A 853 -9.17 41.89 39.62
C GLY A 853 -8.20 40.80 40.06
N SER A 854 -8.44 39.53 39.72
CA SER A 854 -7.49 38.44 40.03
C SER A 854 -6.31 38.41 39.05
N ALA A 855 -5.18 37.83 39.46
CA ALA A 855 -4.02 37.66 38.58
C ALA A 855 -4.37 36.78 37.38
N ASN A 856 -3.95 37.18 36.18
CA ASN A 856 -4.15 36.37 34.97
C ASN A 856 -3.13 35.22 34.93
N PRO A 857 -3.55 33.95 35.01
CA PRO A 857 -2.62 32.82 34.97
C PRO A 857 -1.92 32.64 33.61
N TYR A 858 -2.38 33.34 32.58
CA TYR A 858 -1.85 33.27 31.21
C TYR A 858 -1.09 34.53 30.77
N TYR A 859 -0.80 35.45 31.70
CA TYR A 859 0.00 36.64 31.41
C TYR A 859 1.35 36.27 30.79
N GLY A 860 1.70 36.90 29.67
CA GLY A 860 2.90 36.60 28.88
C GLY A 860 2.84 35.32 28.04
N MET A 861 1.69 34.63 27.99
CA MET A 861 1.51 33.38 27.21
C MET A 861 0.64 33.61 25.95
N PRO A 862 0.84 32.82 24.86
CA PRO A 862 0.13 32.99 23.59
C PRO A 862 -1.39 33.04 23.72
N LEU A 863 -2.10 33.91 22.99
CA LEU A 863 -3.57 33.97 22.96
C LEU A 863 -4.17 32.80 22.15
N VAL A 864 -5.29 32.25 22.64
CA VAL A 864 -6.06 31.19 21.95
C VAL A 864 -6.95 31.86 20.90
N GLY A 865 -6.73 31.49 19.64
CA GLY A 865 -7.53 31.93 18.50
C GLY A 865 -8.73 31.04 18.22
N PRO A 866 -9.56 31.41 17.22
CA PRO A 866 -10.70 30.60 16.80
C PRO A 866 -10.26 29.26 16.18
N GLU A 867 -11.20 28.33 16.04
CA GLU A 867 -10.97 27.13 15.26
C GLU A 867 -10.94 27.46 13.76
N THR A 868 -9.86 27.05 13.10
CA THR A 868 -9.63 27.28 11.67
C THR A 868 -8.71 26.19 11.11
N ASN A 869 -8.33 26.33 9.85
CA ASN A 869 -7.29 25.52 9.23
C ASN A 869 -5.93 25.82 9.87
N ILE A 870 -5.35 24.81 10.52
CA ILE A 870 -4.07 24.88 11.25
C ILE A 870 -2.97 24.01 10.62
N GLY A 871 -3.20 23.40 9.45
CA GLY A 871 -2.18 22.62 8.76
C GLY A 871 -2.69 21.85 7.53
N ASN A 872 -1.78 21.61 6.58
CA ASN A 872 -2.04 20.84 5.36
C ASN A 872 -1.39 19.44 5.46
N VAL A 873 -2.15 18.37 5.22
CA VAL A 873 -1.67 16.99 5.37
C VAL A 873 -0.81 16.50 4.19
N GLN A 874 -0.89 17.17 3.05
CA GLN A 874 -0.20 16.77 1.83
C GLN A 874 1.29 17.18 1.86
N PRO A 875 2.22 16.30 1.46
CA PRO A 875 3.61 16.69 1.23
C PRO A 875 3.72 17.61 0.00
N ASP A 876 4.73 18.47 0.00
CA ASP A 876 5.07 19.31 -1.16
C ASP A 876 5.65 18.44 -2.29
N PHE A 877 6.48 17.46 -1.91
CA PHE A 877 6.99 16.42 -2.80
C PHE A 877 7.46 15.16 -2.05
N GLU A 878 7.52 14.06 -2.80
CA GLU A 878 8.16 12.81 -2.42
C GLU A 878 9.22 12.45 -3.46
N PHE A 879 10.39 12.06 -2.97
CA PHE A 879 11.56 11.74 -3.76
C PHE A 879 12.17 10.45 -3.21
N THR A 880 12.38 9.46 -4.08
CA THR A 880 13.10 8.24 -3.74
C THR A 880 14.32 8.14 -4.63
N PHE A 881 15.47 7.85 -4.03
CA PHE A 881 16.74 7.63 -4.70
C PHE A 881 17.24 6.22 -4.39
N THR A 882 17.41 5.42 -5.43
CA THR A 882 17.92 4.05 -5.36
C THR A 882 19.28 3.97 -6.04
N ASN A 883 20.28 3.49 -5.31
CA ASN A 883 21.62 3.25 -5.82
C ASN A 883 21.89 1.75 -5.87
N GLY A 884 22.29 1.23 -7.03
CA GLY A 884 22.54 -0.18 -7.29
C GLY A 884 23.95 -0.44 -7.81
N PHE A 885 24.65 -1.42 -7.24
CA PHE A 885 25.93 -1.92 -7.71
C PHE A 885 25.83 -3.41 -7.97
N THR A 886 26.21 -3.84 -9.17
CA THR A 886 26.34 -5.26 -9.52
C THR A 886 27.79 -5.55 -9.85
N PHE A 887 28.38 -6.59 -9.24
CA PHE A 887 29.73 -7.05 -9.51
C PHE A 887 29.82 -8.58 -9.48
N LYS A 888 29.98 -9.24 -10.63
CA LYS A 888 30.17 -10.70 -10.75
C LYS A 888 29.26 -11.55 -9.86
N GLY A 889 27.95 -11.24 -9.84
CA GLY A 889 26.95 -11.95 -9.04
C GLY A 889 26.69 -11.35 -7.65
N LEU A 890 27.53 -10.42 -7.17
CA LEU A 890 27.23 -9.59 -6.01
C LEU A 890 26.32 -8.43 -6.45
N ASN A 891 25.22 -8.20 -5.73
CA ASN A 891 24.35 -7.04 -5.95
C ASN A 891 24.15 -6.30 -4.63
N LEU A 892 24.47 -5.02 -4.59
CA LEU A 892 24.17 -4.11 -3.50
C LEU A 892 23.13 -3.11 -3.98
N THR A 893 22.06 -2.91 -3.24
CA THR A 893 21.08 -1.85 -3.49
C THR A 893 20.80 -1.09 -2.22
N ALA A 894 20.72 0.23 -2.29
CA ALA A 894 20.32 1.10 -1.19
C ALA A 894 19.28 2.11 -1.67
N GLN A 895 18.17 2.23 -0.93
CA GLN A 895 17.06 3.15 -1.20
C GLN A 895 16.96 4.20 -0.09
N LEU A 896 16.97 5.47 -0.47
CA LEU A 896 16.71 6.61 0.39
C LEU A 896 15.40 7.29 -0.04
N ASP A 897 14.51 7.48 0.92
CA ASP A 897 13.26 8.23 0.74
C ASP A 897 13.40 9.61 1.37
N TRP A 898 12.97 10.64 0.66
CA TRP A 898 12.86 12.00 1.14
C TRP A 898 11.45 12.52 0.88
N ARG A 899 10.74 12.84 1.97
CA ARG A 899 9.46 13.53 1.93
C ARG A 899 9.65 14.93 2.49
N LYS A 900 9.19 15.94 1.75
CA LYS A 900 9.21 17.34 2.20
C LYS A 900 7.79 17.88 2.31
N GLY A 901 7.53 18.63 3.38
CA GLY A 901 6.24 19.26 3.64
C GLY A 901 5.23 18.32 4.30
N GLY A 902 3.98 18.77 4.29
CA GLY A 902 2.89 18.14 5.01
C GLY A 902 2.96 18.36 6.52
N ASN A 903 1.80 18.32 7.15
CA ASN A 903 1.60 18.54 8.56
C ASN A 903 0.81 17.37 9.16
N MET A 904 1.10 17.10 10.44
CA MET A 904 0.37 16.13 11.23
C MET A 904 0.21 16.66 12.64
N TYR A 905 -0.97 16.43 13.21
CA TYR A 905 -1.19 16.64 14.64
C TYR A 905 -0.49 15.54 15.43
N ALA A 906 0.48 15.94 16.27
CA ALA A 906 1.29 15.05 17.09
C ALA A 906 0.67 14.83 18.46
N GLY A 907 -0.32 13.94 18.51
CA GLY A 907 -1.04 13.57 19.72
C GLY A 907 -0.16 13.00 20.81
N ASN A 908 0.80 12.13 20.49
CA ASN A 908 1.71 11.58 21.50
C ASN A 908 2.60 12.67 22.07
N THR A 909 3.18 13.52 21.22
CA THR A 909 4.00 14.65 21.68
C THR A 909 3.18 15.62 22.53
N ARG A 910 1.93 15.91 22.15
CA ARG A 910 1.01 16.67 23.00
C ARG A 910 0.83 16.01 24.36
N LEU A 911 0.52 14.71 24.41
CA LEU A 911 0.31 14.00 25.68
C LEU A 911 1.57 14.05 26.57
N LEU A 912 2.76 13.89 25.99
CA LEU A 912 4.00 14.03 26.74
C LEU A 912 4.19 15.44 27.31
N LYS A 913 3.80 16.51 26.59
CA LYS A 913 3.80 17.88 27.15
C LYS A 913 2.74 18.02 28.24
N LEU A 914 1.52 17.53 28.01
CA LEU A 914 0.40 17.59 28.94
C LEU A 914 0.76 16.92 30.28
N TYR A 915 1.37 15.74 30.23
CA TYR A 915 1.78 15.00 31.42
C TYR A 915 3.12 15.46 32.01
N GLY A 916 3.82 16.43 31.41
CA GLY A 916 5.13 16.89 31.90
C GLY A 916 6.22 15.83 31.77
N MET A 917 6.12 15.00 30.72
CA MET A 917 7.00 13.87 30.45
C MET A 917 7.94 14.10 29.26
N ALA A 918 7.62 15.00 28.33
CA ALA A 918 8.52 15.32 27.22
C ALA A 918 9.84 15.92 27.75
N ALA A 919 10.99 15.57 27.17
CA ALA A 919 12.29 16.11 27.59
C ALA A 919 12.33 17.65 27.65
N LEU A 920 11.66 18.32 26.70
CA LEU A 920 11.55 19.79 26.66
C LEU A 920 10.87 20.41 27.90
N THR A 921 10.12 19.63 28.68
CA THR A 921 9.44 20.09 29.90
C THR A 921 10.34 20.08 31.13
N GLU A 922 11.60 19.62 31.01
CA GLU A 922 12.60 19.76 32.09
C GLU A 922 12.94 21.22 32.33
N ASP A 923 13.01 22.02 31.28
CA ASP A 923 13.29 23.44 31.37
C ASP A 923 12.02 24.24 31.74
N ARG A 924 11.55 24.02 32.97
CA ARG A 924 10.33 24.62 33.54
C ARG A 924 10.58 25.69 34.60
N GLU A 925 11.85 25.92 34.97
CA GLU A 925 12.27 26.90 36.00
C GLU A 925 12.97 28.13 35.38
N SER A 926 13.46 28.04 34.12
CA SER A 926 14.15 29.15 33.47
C SER A 926 13.19 30.23 32.97
N ALA A 927 13.65 31.50 33.05
CA ALA A 927 12.95 32.62 32.45
C ALA A 927 12.93 32.48 30.92
N TYR A 928 11.76 32.73 30.32
CA TYR A 928 11.52 32.58 28.90
C TYR A 928 10.60 33.69 28.41
N VAL A 929 10.99 34.36 27.32
CA VAL A 929 10.13 35.32 26.61
C VAL A 929 9.60 34.61 25.36
N TYR A 930 8.28 34.41 25.27
CA TYR A 930 7.68 33.80 24.08
C TYR A 930 7.85 34.75 22.88
N PRO A 931 8.36 34.29 21.72
CA PRO A 931 8.60 35.16 20.58
C PRO A 931 7.30 35.69 19.98
N GLY A 932 7.26 36.99 19.70
CA GLY A 932 6.14 37.64 19.01
C GLY A 932 5.78 38.99 19.62
N SER A 933 4.50 39.35 19.51
CA SER A 933 3.94 40.61 19.98
C SER A 933 3.16 40.40 21.28
N LYS A 934 2.94 41.46 22.06
CA LYS A 934 2.06 41.42 23.25
C LYS A 934 0.79 42.22 22.99
N GLY A 935 -0.33 41.74 23.55
CA GLY A 935 -1.63 42.36 23.34
C GLY A 935 -2.77 41.59 24.03
N PHE A 936 -4.01 41.95 23.72
CA PHE A 936 -5.20 41.29 24.26
C PHE A 936 -6.40 41.40 23.32
N LEU A 937 -7.42 40.58 23.54
CA LEU A 937 -8.73 40.74 22.92
C LEU A 937 -9.61 41.61 23.81
N ASP A 938 -10.19 42.67 23.24
CA ASP A 938 -11.12 43.56 23.93
C ASP A 938 -12.49 42.89 24.16
N GLY A 939 -13.45 43.63 24.74
CA GLY A 939 -14.79 43.11 25.02
C GLY A 939 -15.62 42.75 23.78
N ASP A 940 -15.25 43.28 22.62
CA ASP A 940 -15.88 43.03 21.32
C ASP A 940 -15.14 41.93 20.53
N GLY A 941 -14.03 41.42 21.06
CA GLY A 941 -13.18 40.39 20.45
C GLY A 941 -12.12 40.93 19.48
N ASN A 942 -11.90 42.24 19.42
CA ASN A 942 -10.87 42.83 18.57
C ASN A 942 -9.50 42.73 19.23
N LEU A 943 -8.48 42.49 18.41
CA LEU A 943 -7.09 42.44 18.84
C LEU A 943 -6.52 43.84 19.08
N VAL A 944 -6.05 44.10 20.30
CA VAL A 944 -5.30 45.30 20.70
C VAL A 944 -3.84 44.92 20.88
N LEU A 945 -2.94 45.53 20.09
CA LEU A 945 -1.50 45.30 20.14
C LEU A 945 -0.79 46.37 20.96
N GLU A 946 0.20 45.95 21.76
CA GLU A 946 0.98 46.81 22.66
C GLU A 946 2.49 46.76 22.37
N GLY A 947 2.88 46.24 21.20
CA GLY A 947 4.26 46.16 20.72
C GLY A 947 4.88 44.77 20.84
N ASN A 948 6.21 44.70 20.74
CA ASN A 948 6.95 43.44 20.86
C ASN A 948 6.84 42.85 22.27
N ASN A 949 6.79 41.53 22.37
CA ASN A 949 6.76 40.86 23.67
C ASN A 949 8.12 40.95 24.38
N ASP A 950 8.08 41.38 25.63
CA ASP A 950 9.19 41.47 26.58
C ASP A 950 8.84 40.81 27.93
N ILE A 951 7.68 40.15 28.02
CA ILE A 951 7.18 39.54 29.25
C ILE A 951 7.88 38.19 29.47
N GLU A 952 8.58 38.09 30.59
CA GLU A 952 9.20 36.84 31.05
C GLU A 952 8.17 35.93 31.74
N ILE A 953 8.13 34.67 31.30
CA ILE A 953 7.35 33.58 31.90
C ILE A 953 8.25 32.40 32.23
N VAL A 954 7.69 31.41 32.93
CA VAL A 954 8.29 30.07 33.04
C VAL A 954 7.46 29.07 32.27
N ARG A 955 8.11 28.07 31.67
CA ARG A 955 7.44 27.01 30.88
C ARG A 955 7.02 25.83 31.76
N GLY A 956 6.26 26.12 32.82
CA GLY A 956 5.74 25.12 33.76
C GLY A 956 4.41 24.48 33.34
N GLN A 957 3.74 23.83 34.29
CA GLN A 957 2.46 23.15 34.06
C GLN A 957 1.40 24.06 33.42
N THR A 958 1.22 25.28 33.92
CA THR A 958 0.24 26.23 33.35
C THR A 958 0.51 26.54 31.88
N PHE A 959 1.78 26.65 31.50
CA PHE A 959 2.17 26.89 30.11
C PHE A 959 1.87 25.66 29.25
N TRP A 960 2.39 24.48 29.60
CA TRP A 960 2.28 23.29 28.75
C TRP A 960 0.92 22.59 28.82
N SER A 961 0.44 22.27 30.03
CA SER A 961 -0.76 21.46 30.26
C SER A 961 -2.07 22.22 30.11
N ASN A 962 -2.04 23.54 30.27
CA ASN A 962 -3.25 24.36 30.22
C ASN A 962 -3.26 25.24 28.98
N ARG A 963 -2.21 26.06 28.79
CA ARG A 963 -2.24 27.09 27.75
C ARG A 963 -1.93 26.57 26.36
N MET A 964 -0.80 25.89 26.20
CA MET A 964 -0.40 25.31 24.91
C MET A 964 -1.32 24.15 24.51
N ASP A 965 -1.79 23.35 25.48
CA ASP A 965 -2.74 22.26 25.21
C ASP A 965 -4.07 22.74 24.59
N ALA A 966 -4.56 23.91 25.01
CA ALA A 966 -5.77 24.54 24.48
C ALA A 966 -5.59 25.12 23.06
N ILE A 967 -4.35 25.32 22.61
CA ILE A 967 -4.01 25.79 21.26
C ILE A 967 -3.56 24.59 20.44
N THR A 968 -4.48 24.07 19.64
CA THR A 968 -4.28 22.83 18.89
C THR A 968 -3.13 22.96 17.89
N GLU A 969 -2.99 24.12 17.25
CA GLU A 969 -1.89 24.49 16.35
C GLU A 969 -0.51 24.29 17.01
N SER A 970 -0.39 24.40 18.34
CA SER A 970 0.89 24.18 19.04
C SER A 970 1.41 22.74 19.01
N ASN A 971 0.58 21.82 18.53
CA ASN A 971 0.88 20.39 18.39
C ASN A 971 0.80 19.92 16.93
N VAL A 972 0.77 20.83 15.97
CA VAL A 972 0.86 20.50 14.54
C VAL A 972 2.30 20.70 14.06
N TYR A 973 2.88 19.65 13.48
CA TYR A 973 4.30 19.62 13.08
C TYR A 973 4.48 19.21 11.63
N SER A 974 5.61 19.62 11.05
CA SER A 974 6.07 19.15 9.74
C SER A 974 6.25 17.62 9.75
N THR A 975 5.79 16.96 8.70
CA THR A 975 6.03 15.52 8.44
C THR A 975 7.22 15.27 7.54
N SER A 976 8.09 16.28 7.36
CA SER A 976 9.27 16.16 6.52
C SER A 976 10.26 15.17 7.13
N PHE A 977 10.77 14.24 6.32
CA PHE A 977 11.78 13.30 6.74
C PHE A 977 12.70 12.85 5.61
N VAL A 978 13.89 12.37 5.99
CA VAL A 978 14.76 11.55 5.15
C VAL A 978 14.95 10.20 5.84
N ARG A 979 14.72 9.10 5.11
CA ARG A 979 14.81 7.73 5.64
C ARG A 979 15.66 6.84 4.75
N LEU A 980 16.59 6.08 5.34
CA LEU A 980 17.23 4.95 4.67
C LEU A 980 16.25 3.77 4.70
N ARG A 981 15.46 3.66 3.63
CA ARG A 981 14.30 2.76 3.54
C ARG A 981 14.73 1.31 3.45
N GLU A 982 15.62 0.98 2.53
CA GLU A 982 16.05 -0.39 2.24
C GLU A 982 17.55 -0.42 1.91
N VAL A 983 18.26 -1.43 2.43
CA VAL A 983 19.59 -1.83 1.95
C VAL A 983 19.56 -3.34 1.75
N ALA A 984 19.98 -3.82 0.59
CA ALA A 984 20.02 -5.24 0.27
C ALA A 984 21.37 -5.58 -0.37
N LEU A 985 22.06 -6.56 0.19
CA LEU A 985 23.26 -7.17 -0.37
C LEU A 985 22.94 -8.62 -0.70
N SER A 986 22.98 -8.99 -1.98
CA SER A 986 22.80 -10.36 -2.44
C SER A 986 24.03 -10.88 -3.16
N TYR A 987 24.24 -12.19 -3.11
CA TYR A 987 25.27 -12.87 -3.87
C TYR A 987 24.69 -14.11 -4.54
N SER A 988 24.64 -14.10 -5.86
CA SER A 988 24.30 -15.26 -6.68
C SER A 988 25.53 -16.15 -6.83
N LEU A 989 25.44 -17.40 -6.38
CA LEU A 989 26.54 -18.35 -6.47
C LEU A 989 26.86 -18.66 -7.94
N PRO A 990 28.14 -18.60 -8.35
CA PRO A 990 28.56 -18.99 -9.69
C PRO A 990 28.15 -20.42 -10.03
N ALA A 991 27.65 -20.64 -11.25
CA ALA A 991 27.23 -21.96 -11.73
C ALA A 991 28.34 -23.02 -11.64
N THR A 992 29.61 -22.62 -11.73
CA THR A 992 30.78 -23.49 -11.57
C THR A 992 30.92 -24.10 -10.18
N LEU A 993 30.42 -23.42 -9.13
CA LEU A 993 30.40 -23.97 -7.77
C LEU A 993 29.25 -24.96 -7.57
N LEU A 994 28.21 -24.85 -8.39
CA LEU A 994 26.99 -25.65 -8.28
C LEU A 994 26.98 -26.87 -9.21
N SER A 995 27.89 -26.94 -10.20
CA SER A 995 27.89 -27.97 -11.24
C SER A 995 28.03 -29.41 -10.73
N ALA A 996 28.54 -29.61 -9.51
CA ALA A 996 28.65 -30.92 -8.86
C ALA A 996 27.43 -31.27 -7.98
N THR A 997 26.39 -30.44 -7.96
CA THR A 997 25.21 -30.56 -7.11
C THR A 997 23.93 -30.61 -7.96
N PRO A 998 22.79 -31.09 -7.42
CA PRO A 998 21.50 -30.96 -8.11
C PRO A 998 20.96 -29.52 -8.14
N VAL A 999 21.66 -28.56 -7.52
CA VAL A 999 21.26 -27.15 -7.49
C VAL A 999 21.70 -26.47 -8.78
N ARG A 1000 20.78 -25.76 -9.43
CA ARG A 1000 21.05 -24.99 -10.66
C ARG A 1000 21.43 -23.54 -10.38
N ASN A 1001 20.75 -22.94 -9.40
CA ASN A 1001 21.02 -21.58 -8.97
C ASN A 1001 20.80 -21.48 -7.46
N ALA A 1002 21.60 -20.66 -6.82
CA ALA A 1002 21.42 -20.33 -5.41
C ALA A 1002 21.88 -18.90 -5.17
N SER A 1003 21.17 -18.18 -4.31
CA SER A 1003 21.54 -16.85 -3.88
C SER A 1003 21.30 -16.67 -2.40
N ILE A 1004 22.25 -16.03 -1.73
CA ILE A 1004 22.13 -15.60 -0.34
C ILE A 1004 21.97 -14.08 -0.35
N PHE A 1005 21.14 -13.54 0.54
CA PHE A 1005 20.98 -12.11 0.69
C PHE A 1005 20.89 -11.69 2.15
N VAL A 1006 21.36 -10.49 2.44
CA VAL A 1006 21.20 -9.79 3.72
C VAL A 1006 20.50 -8.48 3.42
N THR A 1007 19.53 -8.11 4.24
CA THR A 1007 18.67 -6.96 4.04
C THR A 1007 18.54 -6.17 5.33
N GLY A 1008 18.30 -4.87 5.19
CA GLY A 1008 17.94 -3.98 6.28
C GLY A 1008 16.85 -3.02 5.81
N ARG A 1009 15.84 -2.78 6.66
CA ARG A 1009 14.71 -1.89 6.36
C ARG A 1009 14.51 -0.87 7.47
N ASN A 1010 14.15 0.35 7.09
CA ASN A 1010 13.94 1.49 8.00
C ASN A 1010 15.13 1.72 8.93
N LEU A 1011 16.35 1.66 8.38
CA LEU A 1011 17.59 1.62 9.16
C LEU A 1011 17.93 2.95 9.85
N PHE A 1012 17.51 4.07 9.25
CA PHE A 1012 17.84 5.41 9.72
C PHE A 1012 16.75 6.41 9.34
N LEU A 1013 16.43 7.34 10.24
CA LEU A 1013 15.40 8.37 10.08
C LEU A 1013 15.92 9.73 10.60
N VAL A 1014 15.77 10.77 9.78
CA VAL A 1014 15.93 12.18 10.18
C VAL A 1014 14.61 12.87 9.90
N THR A 1015 14.05 13.58 10.89
CA THR A 1015 12.73 14.17 10.79
C THR A 1015 12.62 15.45 11.61
N ASP A 1016 11.78 16.38 11.14
CA ASP A 1016 11.37 17.56 11.91
C ASP A 1016 10.24 17.23 12.91
N TYR A 1017 9.67 16.02 12.80
CA TYR A 1017 8.58 15.56 13.66
C TYR A 1017 9.11 15.14 15.04
N PRO A 1018 8.58 15.69 16.15
CA PRO A 1018 9.17 15.51 17.46
C PRO A 1018 8.90 14.12 18.06
N ASN A 1019 9.93 13.51 18.67
CA ASN A 1019 9.89 12.31 19.53
C ASN A 1019 9.38 11.00 18.92
N PHE A 1020 8.77 11.02 17.74
CA PHE A 1020 8.10 9.87 17.13
C PHE A 1020 8.33 9.82 15.62
N ASP A 1021 7.93 8.70 15.00
CA ASP A 1021 7.99 8.52 13.56
C ASP A 1021 6.81 9.23 12.85
N PRO A 1022 7.07 10.12 11.85
CA PRO A 1022 6.02 10.79 11.08
C PRO A 1022 5.22 9.86 10.13
N GLU A 1023 5.62 8.60 9.95
CA GLU A 1023 4.88 7.57 9.20
C GLU A 1023 3.98 6.73 10.11
N THR A 1024 3.05 7.37 10.80
CA THR A 1024 2.01 6.71 11.60
C THR A 1024 0.68 7.41 11.41
N SER A 1025 -0.44 6.71 11.61
CA SER A 1025 -1.76 7.34 11.53
C SER A 1025 -2.80 6.59 12.35
N VAL A 1026 -3.66 7.34 13.05
CA VAL A 1026 -4.87 6.80 13.70
C VAL A 1026 -6.04 6.65 12.72
N GLY A 1027 -5.91 7.17 11.49
CA GLY A 1027 -6.98 7.17 10.48
C GLY A 1027 -7.15 5.85 9.72
N GLY A 1028 -6.24 4.89 9.92
CA GLY A 1028 -6.21 3.63 9.17
C GLY A 1028 -6.30 3.87 7.66
N SER A 1029 -7.19 3.12 7.02
CA SER A 1029 -7.51 3.18 5.58
C SER A 1029 -8.49 4.29 5.15
N GLY A 1030 -8.95 5.14 6.08
CA GLY A 1030 -10.00 6.14 5.85
C GLY A 1030 -9.52 7.47 5.26
N ASN A 1031 -10.47 8.37 4.96
CA ASN A 1031 -10.17 9.68 4.36
C ASN A 1031 -9.61 10.72 5.33
N PHE A 1032 -9.72 10.51 6.65
CA PHE A 1032 -9.18 11.42 7.66
C PHE A 1032 -7.71 11.06 7.97
N GLN A 1033 -6.81 11.66 7.21
CA GLN A 1033 -5.36 11.50 7.39
C GLN A 1033 -4.77 12.74 8.08
N GLY A 1034 -3.61 12.61 8.71
CA GLY A 1034 -2.91 13.74 9.36
C GLY A 1034 -3.13 13.87 10.87
N LEU A 1035 -3.66 12.83 11.52
CA LEU A 1035 -3.72 12.73 12.98
C LEU A 1035 -2.89 11.52 13.45
N GLU A 1036 -1.98 11.78 14.38
CA GLU A 1036 -1.26 10.78 15.17
C GLU A 1036 -1.79 10.89 16.61
N TYR A 1037 -2.17 9.77 17.21
CA TYR A 1037 -2.61 9.74 18.60
C TYR A 1037 -2.50 8.34 19.19
N VAL A 1038 -1.53 8.12 20.08
CA VAL A 1038 -1.31 6.85 20.79
C VAL A 1038 -1.18 5.67 19.81
N SER A 1039 -0.55 5.95 18.67
CA SER A 1039 -0.20 4.96 17.66
C SER A 1039 1.15 4.31 17.96
N LEU A 1040 1.31 3.07 17.48
CA LEU A 1040 2.56 2.34 17.61
C LEU A 1040 3.60 2.85 16.60
N PRO A 1041 4.89 2.90 17.00
CA PRO A 1041 5.97 3.27 16.11
C PRO A 1041 6.16 2.21 15.01
N GLN A 1042 6.87 2.59 13.96
CA GLN A 1042 7.34 1.67 12.94
C GLN A 1042 8.44 0.74 13.47
N ALA A 1043 8.64 -0.39 12.79
CA ALA A 1043 9.75 -1.29 13.05
C ALA A 1043 10.94 -1.00 12.12
N ARG A 1044 12.16 -1.20 12.65
CA ARG A 1044 13.38 -1.38 11.87
C ARG A 1044 13.70 -2.87 11.81
N SER A 1045 14.09 -3.35 10.64
CA SER A 1045 14.22 -4.80 10.37
C SER A 1045 15.59 -5.14 9.81
N PHE A 1046 16.12 -6.31 10.18
CA PHE A 1046 17.36 -6.87 9.63
C PHE A 1046 17.11 -8.32 9.24
N GLY A 1047 17.33 -8.66 7.98
CA GLY A 1047 16.97 -9.97 7.43
C GLY A 1047 18.13 -10.67 6.75
N VAL A 1048 18.08 -11.99 6.74
CA VAL A 1048 18.90 -12.88 5.91
C VAL A 1048 18.00 -13.83 5.18
N GLY A 1049 18.35 -14.20 3.95
CA GLY A 1049 17.60 -15.20 3.22
C GLY A 1049 18.41 -15.96 2.20
N LEU A 1050 17.80 -17.03 1.73
CA LEU A 1050 18.37 -18.01 0.82
C LEU A 1050 17.31 -18.40 -0.19
N LYS A 1051 17.69 -18.37 -1.46
CA LYS A 1051 16.88 -18.86 -2.58
C LYS A 1051 17.66 -19.92 -3.33
N ILE A 1052 17.05 -21.07 -3.58
CA ILE A 1052 17.66 -22.21 -4.25
C ILE A 1052 16.73 -22.72 -5.33
N GLY A 1053 17.24 -22.90 -6.55
CA GLY A 1053 16.54 -23.52 -7.67
C GLY A 1053 17.18 -24.85 -8.08
N PHE A 1054 16.36 -25.88 -8.31
CA PHE A 1054 16.73 -27.23 -8.75
C PHE A 1054 16.26 -27.54 -10.18
#